data_AF-A0A524F9C5-F1
#
_entry.id   AF-A0A524F9C5-F1
#
_cell.length_a   1.000
_cell.length_b   1.000
_cell.length_c   1.000
_cell.angle_alpha   90.00
_cell.angle_beta   90.00
_cell.angle_gamma   90.00
#
_symmetry.space_group_name_H-M   'P 1'
#
loop_
_entity.id
_entity.type
_entity.pdbx_description
1 polymer ?
#
loop_
_entity_poly.entity_id
_entity_poly.type
_entity_poly.pdbx_seq_one_letter_code
_entity_poly.pdbx_strand_id
1 'polypeptide(L)'
;MTNKFIHNNLEVFINKIYTDTDIEFWIHIFEMEYSGGSWSRVHQYIQDFNKKKHTDYKIPPFYNGMIPIVQRYFETRGLDYDNWIRKFGRRKARGPRTDEEILEMINIYEDPDFGGSINCVREFLFEIEGYVLGETTIRRDIQNFFDEGKYYQYKKIDLTYKDWIKRYKKSYIRELMTPDKTNQSNEYIMVYNAIKDIFRRYKLADFNNLNNYNDFLIFGIQEGYQPIKLGVKSVIETHSQKSIELICTHGSIIIDSNQTLFTIDDDCNIIEIQGNMIKKGTPLLIPRLLNVKINDNPLDLANCGRRFLKDGIEYIEQFNKTAKRFIRKDFWLGFILGQYVAEGTMGSRLRPTTILTSSTDLNIAEKVKTLAFQLFGLTFNLRKTRVKKCKRCGLRTQIINDDANECSECGSIYYRQYAVATKKRVAQCIFTRGLDLEPVYSYLKEIPPIIYNAPIECVKGFLFGYFLGDGSRRDYRDRGRTFDLNFETSSRRLIFGLKFLLKRLGVISIVNRHEPPPDRENSKIMYSLIIRGSSNYEILKQFLSFLPAIDYTTTDIKTSANTQEFMKKLNDELQKIHQITLRKLSNEGIIPPNAAHVATQIQRKTNLSEILLLKTIEALRKTGYITPIVEKMEAIFKHNTFTHVKKINPIIISDEKEPTYNISVGGYAYCVGTAYIYISKAE
;
A
#
# COMPACT_ATOMS: atom_id res chain seq x y z
N MET A 1 -51.74 29.20 -30.86
CA MET A 1 -52.19 28.40 -32.02
C MET A 1 -51.17 27.34 -32.47
N THR A 2 -49.95 27.31 -31.93
CA THR A 2 -48.87 26.38 -32.33
C THR A 2 -48.95 24.97 -31.73
N ASN A 3 -49.54 24.77 -30.54
CA ASN A 3 -49.67 23.43 -29.93
C ASN A 3 -50.75 22.53 -30.58
N LYS A 4 -51.80 23.11 -31.17
CA LYS A 4 -52.87 22.33 -31.82
C LYS A 4 -52.43 21.75 -33.17
N PHE A 5 -51.51 22.43 -33.86
CA PHE A 5 -50.99 22.02 -35.17
C PHE A 5 -49.95 20.89 -35.08
N ILE A 6 -49.20 20.83 -33.97
CA ILE A 6 -48.26 19.73 -33.67
C ILE A 6 -49.01 18.47 -33.25
N HIS A 7 -50.11 18.59 -32.48
CA HIS A 7 -50.92 17.45 -32.05
C HIS A 7 -51.59 16.70 -33.21
N ASN A 8 -52.21 17.40 -34.16
CA ASN A 8 -52.92 16.74 -35.27
C ASN A 8 -51.96 16.06 -36.28
N ASN A 9 -50.73 16.56 -36.44
CA ASN A 9 -49.75 15.93 -37.33
C ASN A 9 -49.04 14.72 -36.68
N LEU A 10 -48.90 14.70 -35.35
CA LEU A 10 -48.44 13.51 -34.63
C LEU A 10 -49.45 12.36 -34.75
N GLU A 11 -50.75 12.67 -34.78
CA GLU A 11 -51.85 11.70 -34.81
C GLU A 11 -51.86 10.85 -36.09
N VAL A 12 -51.63 11.48 -37.24
CA VAL A 12 -51.49 10.78 -38.54
C VAL A 12 -50.17 10.01 -38.65
N PHE A 13 -49.12 10.46 -37.95
CA PHE A 13 -47.79 9.88 -38.03
C PHE A 13 -47.61 8.65 -37.12
N ILE A 14 -48.15 8.69 -35.90
CA ILE A 14 -48.07 7.59 -34.93
C ILE A 14 -48.89 6.38 -35.41
N ASN A 15 -50.14 6.62 -35.87
CA ASN A 15 -51.04 5.57 -36.36
C ASN A 15 -50.59 4.92 -37.69
N LYS A 16 -49.67 5.55 -38.43
CA LYS A 16 -49.06 4.94 -39.64
C LYS A 16 -47.89 4.00 -39.34
N ILE A 17 -47.27 4.13 -38.16
CA ILE A 17 -46.01 3.44 -37.86
C ILE A 17 -46.21 2.25 -36.93
N TYR A 18 -47.04 2.39 -35.88
CA TYR A 18 -47.25 1.35 -34.87
C TYR A 18 -48.72 0.93 -34.83
N THR A 19 -48.96 -0.38 -34.76
CA THR A 19 -50.31 -0.94 -34.65
C THR A 19 -50.75 -0.99 -33.18
N ASP A 20 -52.06 -1.04 -32.92
CA ASP A 20 -52.59 -1.28 -31.57
C ASP A 20 -51.99 -2.54 -30.95
N THR A 21 -51.77 -3.59 -31.76
CA THR A 21 -51.13 -4.84 -31.34
C THR A 21 -49.68 -4.63 -30.89
N ASP A 22 -48.92 -3.73 -31.54
CA ASP A 22 -47.56 -3.39 -31.09
C ASP A 22 -47.62 -2.71 -29.70
N ILE A 23 -48.54 -1.75 -29.53
CA ILE A 23 -48.67 -0.98 -28.28
C ILE A 23 -49.14 -1.88 -27.13
N GLU A 24 -50.13 -2.75 -27.37
CA GLU A 24 -50.61 -3.75 -26.42
C GLU A 24 -49.50 -4.72 -26.01
N PHE A 25 -48.66 -5.14 -26.96
CA PHE A 25 -47.50 -5.97 -26.66
C PHE A 25 -46.49 -5.25 -25.75
N TRP A 26 -46.23 -3.96 -25.99
CA TRP A 26 -45.36 -3.16 -25.12
C TRP A 26 -45.92 -3.02 -23.71
N ILE A 27 -47.23 -2.73 -23.60
CA ILE A 27 -47.96 -2.64 -22.32
C ILE A 27 -47.85 -3.97 -21.57
N HIS A 28 -48.11 -5.09 -22.24
CA HIS A 28 -48.02 -6.41 -21.62
C HIS A 28 -46.62 -6.69 -21.06
N ILE A 29 -45.56 -6.41 -21.83
CA ILE A 29 -44.18 -6.57 -21.35
C ILE A 29 -43.91 -5.62 -20.17
N PHE A 30 -44.44 -4.39 -20.19
CA PHE A 30 -44.31 -3.45 -19.08
C PHE A 30 -44.94 -3.97 -17.78
N GLU A 31 -46.06 -4.70 -17.89
CA GLU A 31 -46.75 -5.33 -16.75
C GLU A 31 -46.03 -6.58 -16.22
N MET A 32 -45.22 -7.26 -17.04
CA MET A 32 -44.46 -8.44 -16.60
C MET A 32 -43.42 -8.08 -15.52
N GLU A 33 -43.31 -8.93 -14.50
CA GLU A 33 -42.34 -8.78 -13.39
C GLU A 33 -40.89 -8.52 -13.85
N TYR A 34 -40.48 -9.15 -14.95
CA TYR A 34 -39.14 -9.05 -15.52
C TYR A 34 -38.78 -7.63 -15.98
N SER A 35 -39.74 -6.90 -16.57
CA SER A 35 -39.49 -5.53 -17.04
C SER A 35 -39.39 -4.53 -15.90
N GLY A 36 -39.87 -4.90 -14.70
CA GLY A 36 -39.83 -4.06 -13.52
C GLY A 36 -40.45 -2.69 -13.74
N GLY A 37 -41.52 -2.57 -14.55
CA GLY A 37 -42.22 -1.32 -14.81
C GLY A 37 -41.33 -0.22 -15.39
N SER A 38 -40.39 -0.57 -16.27
CA SER A 38 -39.43 0.35 -16.90
C SER A 38 -39.50 0.26 -18.42
N TRP A 39 -39.83 1.37 -19.08
CA TRP A 39 -39.84 1.46 -20.55
C TRP A 39 -38.48 1.15 -21.18
N SER A 40 -37.37 1.44 -20.48
CA SER A 40 -36.03 1.05 -20.96
C SER A 40 -35.84 -0.46 -20.98
N ARG A 41 -36.44 -1.19 -20.03
CA ARG A 41 -36.37 -2.67 -20.00
C ARG A 41 -37.32 -3.30 -21.02
N VAL A 42 -38.50 -2.72 -21.21
CA VAL A 42 -39.43 -3.10 -22.29
C VAL A 42 -38.73 -2.95 -23.65
N HIS A 43 -38.10 -1.80 -23.89
CA HIS A 43 -37.37 -1.51 -25.12
C HIS A 43 -36.24 -2.51 -25.37
N GLN A 44 -35.41 -2.77 -24.37
CA GLN A 44 -34.32 -3.75 -24.47
C GLN A 44 -34.83 -5.17 -24.67
N TYR A 45 -35.91 -5.56 -23.98
CA TYR A 45 -36.52 -6.88 -24.14
C TYR A 45 -37.00 -7.11 -25.57
N ILE A 46 -37.67 -6.13 -26.19
CA ILE A 46 -38.18 -6.28 -27.56
C ILE A 46 -37.02 -6.31 -28.57
N GLN A 47 -35.95 -5.54 -28.36
CA GLN A 47 -34.73 -5.64 -29.18
C GLN A 47 -34.13 -7.06 -29.14
N ASP A 48 -33.98 -7.61 -27.93
CA ASP A 48 -33.46 -8.96 -27.74
C ASP A 48 -34.41 -10.02 -28.32
N PHE A 49 -35.73 -9.83 -28.17
CA PHE A 49 -36.75 -10.71 -28.71
C PHE A 49 -36.73 -10.74 -30.24
N ASN A 50 -36.74 -9.59 -30.90
CA ASN A 50 -36.62 -9.48 -32.36
C ASN A 50 -35.35 -10.16 -32.88
N LYS A 51 -34.22 -9.93 -32.20
CA LYS A 51 -32.94 -10.56 -32.55
C LYS A 51 -32.97 -12.09 -32.39
N LYS A 52 -33.59 -12.61 -31.32
CA LYS A 52 -33.59 -14.04 -30.98
C LYS A 52 -34.62 -14.85 -31.76
N LYS A 53 -35.77 -14.25 -32.08
CA LYS A 53 -36.91 -14.92 -32.73
C LYS A 53 -37.07 -14.58 -34.19
N HIS A 54 -36.19 -13.73 -34.74
CA HIS A 54 -36.27 -13.23 -36.11
C HIS A 54 -37.64 -12.59 -36.41
N THR A 55 -38.19 -11.86 -35.42
CA THR A 55 -39.44 -11.11 -35.56
C THR A 55 -39.15 -9.64 -35.85
N ASP A 56 -40.16 -8.91 -36.35
CA ASP A 56 -40.06 -7.49 -36.70
C ASP A 56 -41.07 -6.64 -35.91
N TYR A 57 -41.15 -6.85 -34.59
CA TYR A 57 -41.98 -5.98 -33.74
C TYR A 57 -41.41 -4.56 -33.78
N LYS A 58 -42.24 -3.62 -34.19
CA LYS A 58 -41.82 -2.22 -34.29
C LYS A 58 -41.67 -1.65 -32.89
N ILE A 59 -40.59 -0.90 -32.69
CA ILE A 59 -40.35 -0.11 -31.47
C ILE A 59 -39.73 1.23 -31.87
N PRO A 60 -39.97 2.30 -31.09
CA PRO A 60 -39.29 3.57 -31.32
C PRO A 60 -37.76 3.42 -31.22
N PRO A 61 -36.98 4.29 -31.89
CA PRO A 61 -35.51 4.26 -31.82
C PRO A 61 -34.96 4.40 -30.39
N PHE A 62 -35.73 5.03 -29.50
CA PHE A 62 -35.38 5.23 -28.10
C PHE A 62 -36.58 4.93 -27.20
N TYR A 63 -36.34 4.34 -26.02
CA TYR A 63 -37.40 3.94 -25.08
C TYR A 63 -38.32 5.10 -24.64
N ASN A 64 -37.81 6.34 -24.57
CA ASN A 64 -38.64 7.51 -24.23
C ASN A 64 -39.73 7.80 -25.28
N GLY A 65 -39.57 7.29 -26.51
CA GLY A 65 -40.59 7.41 -27.55
C GLY A 65 -41.85 6.57 -27.29
N MET A 66 -41.77 5.54 -26.43
CA MET A 66 -42.93 4.69 -26.10
C MET A 66 -43.94 5.40 -25.19
N ILE A 67 -43.48 6.27 -24.29
CA ILE A 67 -44.32 6.96 -23.29
C ILE A 67 -45.47 7.76 -23.95
N PRO A 68 -45.20 8.73 -24.85
CA PRO A 68 -46.28 9.52 -25.44
C PRO A 68 -47.22 8.68 -26.31
N ILE A 69 -46.75 7.59 -26.91
CA ILE A 69 -47.56 6.67 -27.73
C ILE A 69 -48.55 5.91 -26.84
N VAL A 70 -48.08 5.35 -25.73
CA VAL A 70 -48.91 4.59 -24.79
C VAL A 70 -49.88 5.52 -24.06
N GLN A 71 -49.45 6.72 -23.66
CA GLN A 71 -50.36 7.74 -23.10
C GLN A 71 -51.53 8.02 -24.04
N ARG A 72 -51.23 8.23 -25.32
CA ARG A 72 -52.25 8.49 -26.34
C ARG A 72 -53.17 7.28 -26.56
N TYR A 73 -52.61 6.08 -26.58
CA TYR A 73 -53.38 4.84 -26.67
C TYR A 73 -54.43 4.75 -25.55
N PHE A 74 -54.02 5.02 -24.31
CA PHE A 74 -54.91 5.07 -23.16
C PHE A 74 -56.00 6.13 -23.30
N GLU A 75 -55.64 7.36 -23.69
CA GLU A 75 -56.60 8.45 -23.94
C GLU A 75 -57.67 8.05 -24.96
N THR A 76 -57.27 7.47 -26.09
CA THR A 76 -58.20 7.10 -27.18
C THR A 76 -59.15 5.96 -26.82
N ARG A 77 -58.80 5.14 -25.82
CA ARG A 77 -59.60 4.00 -25.34
C ARG A 77 -60.37 4.32 -24.05
N GLY A 78 -60.30 5.57 -23.56
CA GLY A 78 -60.93 5.95 -22.29
C GLY A 78 -60.31 5.28 -21.06
N LEU A 79 -59.04 4.88 -21.15
CA LEU A 79 -58.28 4.23 -20.08
C LEU A 79 -57.47 5.27 -19.29
N ASP A 80 -57.28 5.04 -18.00
CA ASP A 80 -56.52 5.92 -17.12
C ASP A 80 -55.03 5.54 -17.09
N TYR A 81 -54.22 6.22 -17.90
CA TYR A 81 -52.78 5.99 -17.98
C TYR A 81 -52.08 6.26 -16.63
N ASP A 82 -52.52 7.29 -15.90
CA ASP A 82 -51.88 7.68 -14.64
C ASP A 82 -52.16 6.65 -13.54
N ASN A 83 -53.36 6.06 -13.52
CA ASN A 83 -53.66 4.96 -12.61
C ASN A 83 -52.95 3.67 -13.03
N TRP A 84 -52.88 3.36 -14.33
CA TRP A 84 -52.15 2.20 -14.84
C TRP A 84 -50.65 2.27 -14.54
N ILE A 85 -50.01 3.43 -14.78
CA ILE A 85 -48.59 3.61 -14.49
C ILE A 85 -48.31 3.58 -12.99
N ARG A 86 -49.26 4.00 -12.13
CA ARG A 86 -49.16 3.84 -10.66
C ARG A 86 -49.27 2.38 -10.23
N LYS A 87 -50.11 1.59 -10.92
CA LYS A 87 -50.33 0.17 -10.61
C LYS A 87 -49.15 -0.71 -11.04
N PHE A 88 -48.57 -0.47 -12.21
CA PHE A 88 -47.55 -1.35 -12.81
C PHE A 88 -46.15 -0.73 -12.91
N GLY A 89 -46.02 0.59 -12.85
CA GLY A 89 -44.72 1.26 -12.86
C GLY A 89 -44.01 1.08 -11.52
N ARG A 90 -42.74 0.68 -11.52
CA ARG A 90 -41.90 0.69 -10.30
C ARG A 90 -41.61 2.08 -9.76
N ARG A 91 -42.13 3.13 -10.40
CA ARG A 91 -42.41 4.37 -9.66
C ARG A 91 -43.58 4.05 -8.72
N LYS A 92 -43.24 3.53 -7.52
CA LYS A 92 -43.88 4.07 -6.32
C LYS A 92 -43.84 5.59 -6.52
N ALA A 93 -44.98 6.21 -6.82
CA ALA A 93 -45.14 7.63 -6.59
C ALA A 93 -45.12 7.80 -5.07
N ARG A 94 -43.93 7.62 -4.48
CA ARG A 94 -43.65 8.09 -3.13
C ARG A 94 -43.94 9.58 -3.20
N GLY A 95 -44.63 10.11 -2.19
CA GLY A 95 -44.81 11.55 -2.04
C GLY A 95 -43.45 12.26 -1.99
N PRO A 96 -43.45 13.60 -1.84
CA PRO A 96 -42.22 14.31 -1.53
C PRO A 96 -41.50 13.60 -0.36
N ARG A 97 -40.18 13.47 -0.50
CA ARG A 97 -39.36 12.80 0.52
C ARG A 97 -39.48 13.51 1.85
N THR A 98 -39.43 12.73 2.92
CA THR A 98 -39.43 13.33 4.25
C THR A 98 -38.07 13.98 4.53
N ASP A 99 -38.04 14.85 5.53
CA ASP A 99 -36.84 15.54 5.94
C ASP A 99 -35.75 14.57 6.42
N GLU A 100 -36.16 13.48 7.08
CA GLU A 100 -35.27 12.42 7.56
C GLU A 100 -34.60 11.67 6.41
N GLU A 101 -35.35 11.39 5.33
CA GLU A 101 -34.81 10.72 4.14
C GLU A 101 -33.77 11.60 3.44
N ILE A 102 -34.03 12.91 3.35
CA ILE A 102 -33.08 13.85 2.75
C ILE A 102 -31.86 14.03 3.67
N LEU A 103 -32.05 14.05 4.99
CA LEU A 103 -30.95 14.11 5.96
C LEU A 103 -30.04 12.88 5.88
N GLU A 104 -30.60 11.69 5.69
CA GLU A 104 -29.83 10.47 5.49
C GLU A 104 -29.00 10.52 4.20
N MET A 105 -29.57 11.03 3.10
CA MET A 105 -28.82 11.28 1.87
C MET A 105 -27.68 12.28 2.06
N ILE A 106 -27.90 13.33 2.86
CA ILE A 106 -26.87 14.31 3.23
C ILE A 106 -25.78 13.62 4.05
N ASN A 107 -26.13 12.82 5.07
CA ASN A 107 -25.17 12.08 5.88
C ASN A 107 -24.30 11.16 5.01
N ILE A 108 -24.89 10.41 4.08
CA ILE A 108 -24.15 9.54 3.14
C ILE A 108 -23.23 10.36 2.22
N TYR A 109 -23.66 11.57 1.83
CA TYR A 109 -22.83 12.46 1.02
C TYR A 109 -21.68 13.07 1.82
N GLU A 110 -21.87 13.32 3.11
CA GLU A 110 -20.84 13.82 4.03
C GLU A 110 -19.87 12.72 4.48
N ASP A 111 -20.32 11.46 4.50
CA ASP A 111 -19.58 10.34 5.03
C ASP A 111 -18.34 9.99 4.15
N PRO A 112 -17.12 10.05 4.73
CA PRO A 112 -15.89 9.71 4.03
C PRO A 112 -15.82 8.24 3.57
N ASP A 113 -16.37 7.31 4.35
CA ASP A 113 -16.27 5.87 4.15
C ASP A 113 -17.24 5.38 3.07
N PHE A 114 -18.43 5.99 2.98
CA PHE A 114 -19.34 5.79 1.85
C PHE A 114 -18.89 6.53 0.59
N GLY A 115 -17.77 7.27 0.65
CA GLY A 115 -17.17 7.92 -0.48
C GLY A 115 -17.98 9.13 -0.97
N GLY A 116 -18.68 9.84 -0.10
CA GLY A 116 -19.27 11.18 -0.29
C GLY A 116 -19.52 11.64 -1.73
N SER A 117 -20.50 11.05 -2.41
CA SER A 117 -20.89 11.48 -3.76
C SER A 117 -22.36 11.17 -4.05
N ILE A 118 -22.95 11.91 -5.00
CA ILE A 118 -24.33 11.64 -5.46
C ILE A 118 -24.50 10.20 -5.93
N ASN A 119 -23.45 9.59 -6.51
CA ASN A 119 -23.53 8.19 -6.93
C ASN A 119 -23.65 7.21 -5.76
N CYS A 120 -23.12 7.54 -4.58
CA CYS A 120 -23.22 6.69 -3.40
C CYS A 120 -24.62 6.80 -2.79
N VAL A 121 -25.16 8.03 -2.73
CA VAL A 121 -26.57 8.27 -2.40
C VAL A 121 -27.48 7.47 -3.34
N ARG A 122 -27.17 7.45 -4.65
CA ARG A 122 -27.94 6.66 -5.63
C ARG A 122 -27.91 5.15 -5.40
N GLU A 123 -26.80 4.61 -4.90
CA GLU A 123 -26.68 3.19 -4.60
C GLU A 123 -27.39 2.81 -3.31
N PHE A 124 -27.24 3.63 -2.28
CA PHE A 124 -27.98 3.46 -1.04
C PHE A 124 -29.49 3.46 -1.29
N LEU A 125 -29.98 4.43 -2.06
CA LEU A 125 -31.38 4.47 -2.47
C LEU A 125 -31.78 3.25 -3.32
N PHE A 126 -30.86 2.70 -4.12
CA PHE A 126 -31.14 1.48 -4.87
C PHE A 126 -31.24 0.24 -3.97
N GLU A 127 -30.37 0.13 -2.98
CA GLU A 127 -30.35 -0.99 -2.02
C GLU A 127 -31.57 -0.98 -1.11
N ILE A 128 -31.96 0.19 -0.61
CA ILE A 128 -33.10 0.32 0.31
C ILE A 128 -34.43 0.41 -0.43
N GLU A 129 -34.50 1.21 -1.49
CA GLU A 129 -35.78 1.53 -2.12
C GLU A 129 -36.04 0.71 -3.40
N GLY A 130 -35.04 -0.01 -3.91
CA GLY A 130 -35.16 -0.84 -5.12
C GLY A 130 -35.21 -0.05 -6.44
N TYR A 131 -34.97 1.26 -6.41
CA TYR A 131 -34.91 2.14 -7.59
C TYR A 131 -33.84 3.24 -7.44
N VAL A 132 -33.44 3.85 -8.56
CA VAL A 132 -32.39 4.88 -8.59
C VAL A 132 -32.99 6.24 -8.97
N LEU A 133 -32.89 7.23 -8.09
CA LEU A 133 -33.19 8.62 -8.48
C LEU A 133 -32.17 9.19 -9.46
N GLY A 134 -32.63 10.10 -10.30
CA GLY A 134 -31.77 10.94 -11.13
C GLY A 134 -30.91 11.86 -10.26
N GLU A 135 -29.65 12.09 -10.68
CA GLU A 135 -28.72 12.98 -9.97
C GLU A 135 -29.31 14.38 -9.77
N THR A 136 -30.00 14.92 -10.78
CA THR A 136 -30.63 16.24 -10.71
C THR A 136 -31.69 16.32 -9.61
N THR A 137 -32.50 15.26 -9.45
CA THR A 137 -33.54 15.19 -8.42
C THR A 137 -32.91 15.17 -7.03
N ILE A 138 -31.92 14.30 -6.81
CA ILE A 138 -31.20 14.23 -5.54
C ILE A 138 -30.59 15.58 -5.17
N ARG A 139 -29.93 16.25 -6.12
CA ARG A 139 -29.32 17.56 -5.89
C ARG A 139 -30.36 18.62 -5.53
N ARG A 140 -31.51 18.60 -6.22
CA ARG A 140 -32.60 19.55 -5.95
C ARG A 140 -33.22 19.31 -4.59
N ASP A 141 -33.48 18.06 -4.21
CA ASP A 141 -34.08 17.74 -2.91
C ASP A 141 -33.16 18.14 -1.76
N ILE A 142 -31.85 17.84 -1.88
CA ILE A 142 -30.84 18.31 -0.92
C ILE A 142 -30.79 19.85 -0.91
N GLN A 143 -30.73 20.50 -2.07
CA GLN A 143 -30.66 21.96 -2.14
C GLN A 143 -31.87 22.62 -1.47
N ASN A 144 -33.09 22.16 -1.75
CA ASN A 144 -34.30 22.67 -1.12
C ASN A 144 -34.26 22.49 0.41
N PHE A 145 -33.73 21.37 0.91
CA PHE A 145 -33.54 21.13 2.33
C PHE A 145 -32.62 22.17 3.00
N PHE A 146 -31.59 22.63 2.30
CA PHE A 146 -30.76 23.75 2.76
C PHE A 146 -31.49 25.09 2.64
N ASP A 147 -32.14 25.36 1.52
CA ASP A 147 -32.82 26.64 1.24
C ASP A 147 -34.01 26.86 2.20
N GLU A 148 -34.65 25.80 2.68
CA GLU A 148 -35.71 25.82 3.70
C GLU A 148 -35.17 25.93 5.14
N GLY A 149 -33.85 26.02 5.33
CA GLY A 149 -33.21 26.14 6.64
C GLY A 149 -33.23 24.86 7.49
N LYS A 150 -33.68 23.74 6.92
CA LYS A 150 -33.82 22.46 7.65
C LYS A 150 -32.48 21.90 8.09
N TYR A 151 -31.42 22.10 7.31
CA TYR A 151 -30.08 21.67 7.70
C TYR A 151 -29.63 22.26 9.06
N TYR A 152 -29.85 23.57 9.28
CA TYR A 152 -29.57 24.20 10.57
C TYR A 152 -30.45 23.62 11.69
N GLN A 153 -31.73 23.36 11.41
CA GLN A 153 -32.66 22.81 12.39
C GLN A 153 -32.16 21.45 12.93
N TYR A 154 -31.70 20.57 12.05
CA TYR A 154 -31.23 19.22 12.39
C TYR A 154 -29.79 19.18 12.91
N LYS A 155 -28.85 19.89 12.28
CA LYS A 155 -27.41 19.79 12.59
C LYS A 155 -26.88 20.90 13.48
N LYS A 156 -27.66 21.96 13.73
CA LYS A 156 -27.23 23.19 14.45
C LYS A 156 -25.98 23.86 13.86
N ILE A 157 -25.80 23.73 12.54
CA ILE A 157 -24.68 24.32 11.79
C ILE A 157 -25.27 25.24 10.72
N ASP A 158 -24.91 26.52 10.78
CA ASP A 158 -25.31 27.50 9.76
C ASP A 158 -24.42 27.33 8.53
N LEU A 159 -24.99 26.79 7.46
CA LEU A 159 -24.27 26.44 6.25
C LEU A 159 -25.19 26.52 5.05
N THR A 160 -24.81 27.26 4.01
CA THR A 160 -25.56 27.29 2.75
C THR A 160 -25.28 26.03 1.93
N TYR A 161 -26.18 25.63 1.02
CA TYR A 161 -25.92 24.52 0.09
C TYR A 161 -24.64 24.72 -0.73
N LYS A 162 -24.34 25.97 -1.10
CA LYS A 162 -23.13 26.33 -1.86
C LYS A 162 -21.86 26.10 -1.04
N ASP A 163 -21.87 26.48 0.23
CA ASP A 163 -20.75 26.28 1.15
C ASP A 163 -20.61 24.82 1.56
N TRP A 164 -21.73 24.12 1.75
CA TRP A 164 -21.77 22.67 1.97
C TRP A 164 -21.16 21.92 0.79
N ILE A 165 -21.59 22.20 -0.44
CA ILE A 165 -20.95 21.63 -1.63
C ILE A 165 -19.47 22.01 -1.66
N LYS A 166 -19.08 23.26 -1.41
CA LYS A 166 -17.66 23.65 -1.46
C LYS A 166 -16.82 22.86 -0.45
N ARG A 167 -17.34 22.65 0.77
CA ARG A 167 -16.73 21.89 1.85
C ARG A 167 -16.58 20.40 1.53
N TYR A 168 -17.61 19.80 0.92
CA TYR A 168 -17.65 18.35 0.65
C TYR A 168 -17.42 17.97 -0.83
N LYS A 169 -17.10 18.92 -1.72
CA LYS A 169 -16.74 18.66 -3.12
C LYS A 169 -15.34 18.05 -3.15
N LYS A 170 -15.28 16.75 -3.47
CA LYS A 170 -14.12 15.84 -3.47
C LYS A 170 -12.77 16.32 -4.01
N SER A 171 -12.67 17.45 -4.72
CA SER A 171 -11.35 18.04 -4.95
C SER A 171 -10.68 18.45 -3.62
N TYR A 172 -11.48 18.87 -2.63
CA TYR A 172 -11.02 19.26 -1.29
C TYR A 172 -10.90 18.08 -0.30
N ILE A 173 -11.73 17.03 -0.42
CA ILE A 173 -11.66 15.86 0.49
C ILE A 173 -10.34 15.08 0.32
N ARG A 174 -9.65 15.21 -0.83
CA ARG A 174 -8.30 14.63 -1.01
C ARG A 174 -7.26 15.15 -0.03
N GLU A 175 -7.49 16.34 0.53
CA GLU A 175 -6.57 17.04 1.43
C GLU A 175 -7.04 16.99 2.89
N LEU A 176 -8.31 16.62 3.15
CA LEU A 176 -8.92 16.55 4.48
C LEU A 176 -8.95 15.16 5.11
N MET A 177 -8.43 14.12 4.45
CA MET A 177 -7.93 12.99 5.25
C MET A 177 -6.72 13.50 6.00
N THR A 178 -6.95 14.03 7.21
CA THR A 178 -5.91 14.17 8.22
C THR A 178 -5.12 12.86 8.17
N PRO A 179 -3.81 12.91 7.84
CA PRO A 179 -2.97 11.74 8.04
C PRO A 179 -3.23 11.34 9.48
N ASP A 180 -3.81 10.16 9.65
CA ASP A 180 -4.25 9.71 10.96
C ASP A 180 -3.05 9.82 11.90
N LYS A 181 -3.06 10.85 12.76
CA LYS A 181 -1.87 11.26 13.52
C LYS A 181 -1.49 10.19 14.53
N THR A 182 -2.40 9.23 14.76
CA THR A 182 -2.31 8.10 15.67
C THR A 182 -1.80 6.82 15.01
N ASN A 183 -1.69 6.75 13.67
CA ASN A 183 -1.25 5.54 12.96
C ASN A 183 0.27 5.30 13.15
N GLN A 184 0.62 4.86 14.36
CA GLN A 184 1.95 4.49 14.77
C GLN A 184 2.25 3.09 14.24
N SER A 185 3.49 2.79 13.86
CA SER A 185 3.87 1.41 13.44
C SER A 185 3.65 0.36 14.51
N ASN A 186 3.53 0.82 15.74
CA ASN A 186 3.29 0.06 16.94
C ASN A 186 2.00 -0.76 16.85
N GLU A 187 1.10 -0.39 15.95
CA GLU A 187 -0.12 -1.13 15.67
C GLU A 187 0.10 -2.35 14.78
N TYR A 188 1.28 -2.58 14.16
CA TYR A 188 1.42 -3.66 13.17
C TYR A 188 2.48 -4.69 13.55
N ILE A 189 2.16 -5.96 13.33
CA ILE A 189 3.10 -7.08 13.47
C ILE A 189 3.27 -7.84 12.15
N MET A 190 4.49 -8.29 11.87
CA MET A 190 4.74 -9.32 10.85
C MET A 190 4.58 -10.71 11.45
N VAL A 191 3.66 -11.49 10.90
CA VAL A 191 3.36 -12.84 11.36
C VAL A 191 3.51 -13.81 10.20
N TYR A 192 4.10 -14.97 10.47
CA TYR A 192 4.12 -16.11 9.57
C TYR A 192 2.99 -17.07 9.93
N ASN A 193 2.10 -17.32 8.98
CA ASN A 193 1.08 -18.36 9.12
C ASN A 193 1.65 -19.68 8.57
N ALA A 194 1.85 -20.66 9.44
CA ALA A 194 2.46 -21.94 9.11
C ALA A 194 1.61 -22.80 8.17
N ILE A 195 0.28 -22.76 8.30
CA ILE A 195 -0.67 -23.49 7.44
C ILE A 195 -0.65 -22.92 6.01
N LYS A 196 -0.72 -21.60 5.87
CA LYS A 196 -0.74 -20.91 4.57
C LYS A 196 0.66 -20.72 3.99
N ASP A 197 1.70 -21.03 4.76
CA ASP A 197 3.11 -20.83 4.42
C ASP A 197 3.39 -19.41 3.90
N ILE A 198 2.84 -18.39 4.56
CA ILE A 198 2.93 -16.99 4.11
C ILE A 198 3.21 -16.05 5.27
N PHE A 199 4.03 -15.03 5.01
CA PHE A 199 4.20 -13.90 5.92
C PHE A 199 3.19 -12.83 5.57
N ARG A 200 2.48 -12.33 6.57
CA ARG A 200 1.52 -11.26 6.43
C ARG A 200 1.67 -10.29 7.60
N ARG A 201 1.47 -9.01 7.28
CA ARG A 201 1.39 -7.97 8.28
C ARG A 201 -0.05 -7.87 8.77
N TYR A 202 -0.22 -7.83 10.08
CA TYR A 202 -1.50 -7.63 10.75
C TYR A 202 -1.48 -6.35 11.56
N LYS A 203 -2.62 -5.65 11.64
CA LYS A 203 -2.84 -4.70 12.73
C LYS A 203 -3.08 -5.52 14.00
N LEU A 204 -2.51 -5.12 15.13
CA LEU A 204 -2.54 -5.86 16.40
C LEU A 204 -3.96 -6.02 16.92
N ALA A 205 -4.79 -4.98 16.80
CA ALA A 205 -6.22 -5.04 17.15
C ALA A 205 -6.94 -6.13 16.33
N ASP A 206 -6.73 -6.16 15.01
CA ASP A 206 -7.32 -7.18 14.14
C ASP A 206 -6.76 -8.58 14.42
N PHE A 207 -5.49 -8.66 14.82
CA PHE A 207 -4.83 -9.90 15.19
C PHE A 207 -5.36 -10.44 16.52
N ASN A 208 -5.68 -9.57 17.49
CA ASN A 208 -6.31 -9.93 18.77
C ASN A 208 -7.65 -10.63 18.55
N ASN A 209 -8.41 -10.23 17.53
CA ASN A 209 -9.71 -10.83 17.20
C ASN A 209 -9.63 -12.26 16.59
N LEU A 210 -8.43 -12.83 16.45
CA LEU A 210 -8.28 -14.21 15.97
C LEU A 210 -8.45 -15.21 17.12
N ASN A 211 -9.30 -16.22 16.92
CA ASN A 211 -9.63 -17.22 17.96
C ASN A 211 -8.55 -18.29 18.19
N ASN A 212 -7.52 -18.38 17.33
CA ASN A 212 -6.48 -19.41 17.43
C ASN A 212 -5.13 -18.87 16.93
N TYR A 213 -4.11 -18.95 17.78
CA TYR A 213 -2.76 -18.47 17.51
C TYR A 213 -1.74 -19.58 17.19
N ASN A 214 -2.11 -20.85 17.32
CA ASN A 214 -1.17 -21.99 17.26
C ASN A 214 -0.39 -22.08 15.94
N ASP A 215 -0.98 -21.59 14.85
CA ASP A 215 -0.38 -21.62 13.52
C ASP A 215 0.46 -20.37 13.20
N PHE A 216 0.54 -19.43 14.13
CA PHE A 216 1.16 -18.13 13.92
C PHE A 216 2.50 -18.05 14.62
N LEU A 217 3.52 -17.75 13.83
CA LEU A 217 4.89 -17.59 14.28
C LEU A 217 5.37 -16.16 14.03
N ILE A 218 6.16 -15.62 14.95
CA ILE A 218 6.78 -14.30 14.84
C ILE A 218 8.29 -14.44 14.98
N PHE A 219 9.05 -13.45 14.53
CA PHE A 219 10.49 -13.49 14.74
C PHE A 219 10.83 -13.25 16.22
N GLY A 220 11.91 -13.87 16.67
CA GLY A 220 12.40 -13.79 18.04
C GLY A 220 13.86 -14.15 18.13
N ILE A 221 14.36 -14.11 19.37
CA ILE A 221 15.69 -14.43 19.82
C ILE A 221 15.49 -15.40 20.99
N GLN A 222 16.04 -16.61 20.90
CA GLN A 222 16.04 -17.58 22.00
C GLN A 222 17.40 -17.57 22.73
N GLU A 223 17.54 -18.41 23.75
CA GLU A 223 18.82 -18.78 24.38
C GLU A 223 19.90 -19.04 23.33
N GLY A 224 21.10 -18.49 23.56
CA GLY A 224 22.19 -18.47 22.57
C GLY A 224 22.10 -17.35 21.53
N TYR A 225 21.15 -16.43 21.69
CA TYR A 225 20.95 -15.22 20.89
C TYR A 225 20.70 -15.49 19.40
N GLN A 226 20.17 -16.65 19.05
CA GLN A 226 19.91 -17.01 17.66
C GLN A 226 18.53 -16.48 17.22
N PRO A 227 18.41 -15.86 16.03
CA PRO A 227 17.13 -15.50 15.45
C PRO A 227 16.30 -16.75 15.17
N ILE A 228 15.13 -16.87 15.80
CA ILE A 228 14.20 -17.99 15.62
C ILE A 228 12.79 -17.50 15.30
N LYS A 229 11.91 -18.46 14.98
CA LYS A 229 10.47 -18.24 14.91
C LYS A 229 9.83 -18.71 16.22
N LEU A 230 9.14 -17.82 16.91
CA LEU A 230 8.43 -18.07 18.15
C LEU A 230 6.93 -18.24 17.90
N GLY A 231 6.32 -19.25 18.52
CA GLY A 231 4.86 -19.41 18.52
C GLY A 231 4.17 -18.32 19.33
N VAL A 232 3.13 -17.72 18.75
CA VAL A 232 2.23 -16.80 19.45
C VAL A 232 1.37 -17.60 20.42
N LYS A 233 1.46 -17.29 21.72
CA LYS A 233 0.64 -17.93 22.76
C LYS A 233 -0.69 -17.22 22.94
N SER A 234 -0.65 -15.89 23.06
CA SER A 234 -1.84 -15.05 23.22
C SER A 234 -1.54 -13.60 22.84
N VAL A 235 -2.59 -12.81 22.66
CA VAL A 235 -2.53 -11.35 22.61
C VAL A 235 -3.21 -10.82 23.88
N ILE A 236 -2.55 -9.89 24.56
CA ILE A 236 -2.96 -9.32 25.85
C ILE A 236 -3.33 -7.86 25.60
N GLU A 237 -4.59 -7.54 25.88
CA GLU A 237 -5.11 -6.17 25.84
C GLU A 237 -4.80 -5.45 27.17
N THR A 238 -4.30 -4.22 27.09
CA THR A 238 -3.84 -3.44 28.25
C THR A 238 -4.37 -2.01 28.18
N HIS A 239 -5.09 -1.57 29.21
CA HIS A 239 -5.81 -0.27 29.23
C HIS A 239 -5.09 0.85 30.01
N SER A 240 -4.00 0.55 30.73
CA SER A 240 -3.18 1.55 31.41
C SER A 240 -1.76 1.04 31.59
N GLN A 241 -0.78 1.70 30.95
CA GLN A 241 0.62 1.29 31.01
C GLN A 241 1.57 2.49 30.91
N LYS A 242 2.58 2.52 31.78
CA LYS A 242 3.71 3.47 31.65
C LYS A 242 4.67 2.92 30.60
N SER A 243 4.60 3.49 29.41
CA SER A 243 5.41 3.05 28.28
C SER A 243 6.46 4.09 27.90
N ILE A 244 7.49 3.68 27.17
CA ILE A 244 8.61 4.53 26.77
C ILE A 244 8.99 4.28 25.30
N GLU A 245 8.81 5.29 24.44
CA GLU A 245 9.31 5.22 23.05
C GLU A 245 10.81 5.41 22.98
N LEU A 246 11.52 4.34 22.64
CA LEU A 246 12.92 4.39 22.28
C LEU A 246 13.04 4.65 20.77
N ILE A 247 13.46 5.85 20.38
CA ILE A 247 13.79 6.15 18.98
C ILE A 247 15.24 5.70 18.75
N CYS A 248 15.45 4.69 17.92
CA CYS A 248 16.76 4.11 17.62
C CYS A 248 17.24 4.42 16.19
N THR A 249 18.50 4.10 15.89
CA THR A 249 19.08 4.31 14.55
C THR A 249 18.34 3.59 13.44
N HIS A 250 17.89 2.37 13.70
CA HIS A 250 17.19 1.56 12.71
C HIS A 250 15.67 1.77 12.73
N GLY A 251 15.10 2.53 13.67
CA GLY A 251 13.65 2.71 13.84
C GLY A 251 13.28 2.99 15.30
N SER A 252 12.00 3.11 15.65
CA SER A 252 11.54 3.31 17.03
C SER A 252 10.87 2.08 17.67
N ILE A 253 10.90 2.03 19.01
CA ILE A 253 10.39 0.98 19.91
C ILE A 253 9.91 1.56 21.30
N ILE A 254 8.62 1.88 21.51
CA ILE A 254 7.72 1.90 22.72
C ILE A 254 7.60 0.61 23.56
N ILE A 255 8.47 0.40 24.53
CA ILE A 255 8.32 -0.74 25.46
C ILE A 255 7.58 -0.34 26.74
N ASP A 256 7.12 -1.32 27.52
CA ASP A 256 6.80 -1.09 28.93
C ASP A 256 8.06 -0.67 29.69
N SER A 257 7.89 0.18 30.71
CA SER A 257 9.03 0.68 31.49
C SER A 257 9.80 -0.44 32.24
N ASN A 258 9.15 -1.55 32.59
CA ASN A 258 9.77 -2.69 33.27
C ASN A 258 10.15 -3.81 32.30
N GLN A 259 9.87 -3.67 31.00
CA GLN A 259 10.22 -4.68 30.00
C GLN A 259 11.73 -4.82 29.86
N THR A 260 12.22 -6.06 29.86
CA THR A 260 13.63 -6.38 29.64
C THR A 260 13.96 -6.48 28.15
N LEU A 261 15.04 -5.81 27.74
CA LEU A 261 15.70 -5.94 26.45
C LEU A 261 17.14 -6.43 26.65
N PHE A 262 17.88 -6.65 25.56
CA PHE A 262 19.29 -7.04 25.60
C PHE A 262 20.20 -5.93 25.09
N THR A 263 21.31 -5.73 25.79
CA THR A 263 22.45 -4.89 25.39
C THR A 263 23.73 -5.72 25.46
N ILE A 264 24.84 -5.10 25.08
CA ILE A 264 26.18 -5.69 25.15
C ILE A 264 27.07 -4.84 26.07
N ASP A 265 27.90 -5.50 26.88
CA ASP A 265 28.92 -4.86 27.70
C ASP A 265 30.26 -4.68 26.96
N ASP A 266 31.25 -4.08 27.62
CA ASP A 266 32.58 -3.86 27.05
C ASP A 266 33.43 -5.16 26.97
N ASP A 267 32.97 -6.26 27.58
CA ASP A 267 33.59 -7.59 27.56
C ASP A 267 32.97 -8.52 26.50
N CYS A 268 32.12 -7.96 25.63
CA CYS A 268 31.40 -8.66 24.59
C CYS A 268 30.45 -9.74 25.13
N ASN A 269 29.86 -9.53 26.31
CA ASN A 269 28.80 -10.35 26.85
C ASN A 269 27.44 -9.67 26.60
N ILE A 270 26.44 -10.46 26.23
CA ILE A 270 25.06 -9.99 26.18
C ILE A 270 24.49 -9.96 27.58
N ILE A 271 23.91 -8.82 27.96
CA ILE A 271 23.29 -8.62 29.27
C ILE A 271 21.87 -8.10 29.11
N GLU A 272 21.03 -8.43 30.09
CA GLU A 272 19.67 -7.92 30.19
C GLU A 272 19.65 -6.46 30.70
N ILE A 273 18.73 -5.66 30.18
CA ILE A 273 18.50 -4.28 30.61
C ILE A 273 17.00 -3.97 30.63
N GLN A 274 16.50 -3.49 31.77
CA GLN A 274 15.11 -3.05 31.89
C GLN A 274 14.87 -1.73 31.16
N GLY A 275 13.66 -1.53 30.64
CA GLY A 275 13.29 -0.37 29.83
C GLY A 275 13.60 0.98 30.51
N ASN A 276 13.26 1.10 31.78
CA ASN A 276 13.52 2.27 32.63
C ASN A 276 15.02 2.57 32.85
N MET A 277 15.91 1.59 32.64
CA MET A 277 17.37 1.72 32.77
C MET A 277 18.05 2.11 31.44
N ILE A 278 17.33 2.02 30.32
CA ILE A 278 17.87 2.35 28.99
C ILE A 278 18.12 3.85 28.87
N LYS A 279 19.27 4.23 28.32
CA LYS A 279 19.68 5.62 28.12
C LYS A 279 19.95 5.90 26.64
N LYS A 280 19.92 7.17 26.26
CA LYS A 280 20.49 7.60 24.97
C LYS A 280 21.95 7.16 24.93
N GLY A 281 22.33 6.37 23.94
CA GLY A 281 23.63 5.69 23.99
C GLY A 281 23.53 4.18 23.87
N THR A 282 22.50 3.60 24.48
CA THR A 282 22.45 2.15 24.71
C THR A 282 22.33 1.39 23.38
N PRO A 283 23.23 0.43 23.10
CA PRO A 283 23.11 -0.48 21.97
C PRO A 283 22.12 -1.61 22.30
N LEU A 284 21.02 -1.70 21.56
CA LEU A 284 20.02 -2.75 21.76
C LEU A 284 20.17 -3.85 20.72
N LEU A 285 20.20 -5.10 21.18
CA LEU A 285 20.34 -6.29 20.34
C LEU A 285 19.15 -6.43 19.38
N ILE A 286 19.43 -6.67 18.10
CA ILE A 286 18.44 -6.97 17.07
C ILE A 286 19.02 -8.02 16.12
N PRO A 287 18.21 -8.87 15.46
CA PRO A 287 18.72 -9.82 14.48
C PRO A 287 19.29 -9.09 13.26
N ARG A 288 20.43 -9.57 12.77
CA ARG A 288 21.12 -9.02 11.60
C ARG A 288 20.43 -9.46 10.31
N LEU A 289 20.30 -10.78 10.16
CA LEU A 289 19.72 -11.45 9.00
C LEU A 289 18.42 -12.14 9.43
N LEU A 290 17.39 -12.02 8.60
CA LEU A 290 16.15 -12.76 8.82
C LEU A 290 16.15 -14.04 8.02
N ASN A 291 16.25 -15.17 8.73
CA ASN A 291 16.12 -16.47 8.10
C ASN A 291 14.63 -16.77 7.83
N VAL A 292 14.23 -16.58 6.59
CA VAL A 292 12.85 -16.78 6.14
C VAL A 292 12.78 -18.10 5.38
N LYS A 293 11.88 -19.01 5.83
CA LYS A 293 11.52 -20.20 5.06
C LYS A 293 10.97 -19.77 3.70
N ILE A 294 11.66 -20.16 2.63
CA ILE A 294 11.29 -19.81 1.26
C ILE A 294 10.04 -20.60 0.86
N ASN A 295 9.09 -19.90 0.24
CA ASN A 295 7.92 -20.48 -0.41
C ASN A 295 8.00 -20.16 -1.92
N ASP A 296 8.33 -21.17 -2.72
CA ASP A 296 8.44 -21.05 -4.18
C ASP A 296 7.14 -21.39 -4.94
N ASN A 297 6.08 -21.80 -4.22
CA ASN A 297 4.78 -22.09 -4.81
C ASN A 297 4.33 -20.91 -5.67
N PRO A 298 3.78 -21.15 -6.88
CA PRO A 298 3.35 -20.07 -7.74
C PRO A 298 2.27 -19.20 -7.07
N LEU A 299 2.19 -17.94 -7.47
CA LEU A 299 1.03 -17.10 -7.20
C LEU A 299 -0.20 -17.77 -7.84
N ASP A 300 -1.17 -18.18 -7.02
CA ASP A 300 -2.43 -18.75 -7.48
C ASP A 300 -3.52 -17.67 -7.50
N LEU A 301 -4.02 -17.37 -8.69
CA LEU A 301 -5.07 -16.39 -8.91
C LEU A 301 -6.48 -16.99 -8.93
N ALA A 302 -6.67 -18.21 -8.41
CA ALA A 302 -7.97 -18.91 -8.37
C ALA A 302 -9.13 -18.06 -7.81
N ASN A 303 -8.85 -17.16 -6.86
CA ASN A 303 -9.84 -16.27 -6.24
C ASN A 303 -10.23 -15.05 -7.10
N CYS A 304 -9.62 -14.90 -8.29
CA CYS A 304 -9.80 -13.72 -9.14
C CYS A 304 -10.79 -13.91 -10.31
N GLY A 305 -11.30 -15.12 -10.56
CA GLY A 305 -12.25 -15.37 -11.65
C GLY A 305 -12.65 -16.84 -11.81
N ARG A 306 -13.46 -17.13 -12.84
CA ARG A 306 -13.84 -18.50 -13.21
C ARG A 306 -12.62 -19.24 -13.75
N ARG A 307 -12.35 -20.43 -13.22
CA ARG A 307 -11.23 -21.28 -13.66
C ARG A 307 -11.59 -22.07 -14.90
N PHE A 308 -10.65 -22.19 -15.83
CA PHE A 308 -10.77 -23.07 -16.99
C PHE A 308 -9.37 -23.46 -17.52
N LEU A 309 -9.30 -24.57 -18.26
CA LEU A 309 -8.09 -25.08 -18.87
C LEU A 309 -8.12 -24.80 -20.37
N LYS A 310 -7.02 -24.32 -20.93
CA LYS A 310 -6.83 -24.16 -22.38
C LYS A 310 -5.39 -24.53 -22.74
N ASP A 311 -5.22 -25.44 -23.70
CA ASP A 311 -3.92 -25.88 -24.20
C ASP A 311 -2.96 -26.35 -23.07
N GLY A 312 -3.51 -27.04 -22.06
CA GLY A 312 -2.76 -27.50 -20.88
C GLY A 312 -2.37 -26.41 -19.87
N ILE A 313 -2.77 -25.15 -20.10
CA ILE A 313 -2.51 -24.02 -19.22
C ILE A 313 -3.80 -23.62 -18.49
N GLU A 314 -3.72 -23.46 -17.17
CA GLU A 314 -4.85 -22.97 -16.38
C GLU A 314 -4.99 -21.45 -16.43
N TYR A 315 -6.22 -21.00 -16.66
CA TYR A 315 -6.60 -19.61 -16.75
C TYR A 315 -7.72 -19.28 -15.76
N ILE A 316 -7.81 -17.99 -15.46
CA ILE A 316 -8.99 -17.38 -14.86
C ILE A 316 -9.68 -16.47 -15.88
N GLU A 317 -11.00 -16.41 -15.83
CA GLU A 317 -11.82 -15.52 -16.63
C GLU A 317 -12.66 -14.61 -15.75
N GLN A 318 -12.69 -13.33 -16.11
CA GLN A 318 -13.61 -12.35 -15.57
C GLN A 318 -14.06 -11.39 -16.67
N PHE A 319 -15.38 -11.26 -16.89
CA PHE A 319 -15.95 -10.38 -17.92
C PHE A 319 -15.36 -10.59 -19.32
N ASN A 320 -15.27 -11.84 -19.79
CA ASN A 320 -14.72 -12.22 -21.09
C ASN A 320 -13.26 -11.80 -21.29
N LYS A 321 -12.51 -11.65 -20.20
CA LYS A 321 -11.07 -11.38 -20.19
C LYS A 321 -10.38 -12.45 -19.36
N THR A 322 -9.29 -12.97 -19.91
CA THR A 322 -8.57 -14.09 -19.36
C THR A 322 -7.21 -13.65 -18.83
N ALA A 323 -6.73 -14.36 -17.81
CA ALA A 323 -5.37 -14.24 -17.27
C ALA A 323 -4.87 -15.62 -16.88
N LYS A 324 -3.55 -15.84 -16.88
CA LYS A 324 -2.95 -17.08 -16.39
C LYS A 324 -3.26 -17.23 -14.90
N ARG A 325 -3.61 -18.44 -14.45
CA ARG A 325 -3.92 -18.72 -13.03
C ARG A 325 -2.65 -18.75 -12.18
N PHE A 326 -1.66 -19.51 -12.61
CA PHE A 326 -0.41 -19.71 -11.89
C PHE A 326 0.70 -18.84 -12.45
N ILE A 327 1.37 -18.09 -11.57
CA ILE A 327 2.50 -17.24 -11.95
C ILE A 327 3.70 -17.59 -11.09
N ARG A 328 4.80 -17.98 -11.73
CA ARG A 328 6.04 -18.32 -11.04
C ARG A 328 6.59 -17.10 -10.30
N LYS A 329 7.07 -17.32 -9.07
CA LYS A 329 7.80 -16.31 -8.28
C LYS A 329 9.25 -16.20 -8.74
N ASP A 330 9.46 -15.60 -9.92
CA ASP A 330 10.77 -15.33 -10.48
C ASP A 330 11.15 -13.84 -10.37
N PHE A 331 12.35 -13.50 -10.87
CA PHE A 331 12.84 -12.13 -10.91
C PHE A 331 11.86 -11.16 -11.61
N TRP A 332 11.17 -11.60 -12.66
CA TRP A 332 10.32 -10.72 -13.46
C TRP A 332 8.98 -10.43 -12.81
N LEU A 333 8.39 -11.41 -12.12
CA LEU A 333 7.23 -11.15 -11.26
C LEU A 333 7.62 -10.14 -10.17
N GLY A 334 8.75 -10.38 -9.50
CA GLY A 334 9.30 -9.43 -8.54
C GLY A 334 9.40 -8.03 -9.13
N PHE A 335 10.06 -7.89 -10.29
CA PHE A 335 10.26 -6.62 -10.98
C PHE A 335 8.96 -5.85 -11.25
N ILE A 336 7.92 -6.51 -11.78
CA ILE A 336 6.63 -5.86 -12.00
C ILE A 336 6.01 -5.39 -10.69
N LEU A 337 6.04 -6.23 -9.65
CA LEU A 337 5.46 -5.89 -8.36
C LEU A 337 6.21 -4.73 -7.69
N GLY A 338 7.53 -4.68 -7.83
CA GLY A 338 8.35 -3.55 -7.37
C GLY A 338 8.00 -2.25 -8.09
N GLN A 339 7.85 -2.30 -9.42
CA GLN A 339 7.42 -1.16 -10.24
C GLN A 339 6.02 -0.67 -9.85
N TYR A 340 5.09 -1.60 -9.61
CA TYR A 340 3.75 -1.27 -9.15
C TYR A 340 3.76 -0.62 -7.76
N VAL A 341 4.54 -1.15 -6.82
CA VAL A 341 4.63 -0.57 -5.50
C VAL A 341 5.26 0.83 -5.55
N ALA A 342 6.28 1.07 -6.38
CA ALA A 342 6.86 2.41 -6.55
C ALA A 342 5.88 3.39 -7.23
N GLU A 343 5.48 3.11 -8.48
CA GLU A 343 4.83 4.07 -9.38
C GLU A 343 3.38 3.69 -9.73
N GLY A 344 2.99 2.46 -9.44
CA GLY A 344 1.68 1.94 -9.76
C GLY A 344 0.55 2.63 -8.99
N THR A 345 -0.65 2.52 -9.54
CA THR A 345 -1.89 2.99 -8.92
C THR A 345 -2.98 1.99 -9.23
N MET A 346 -3.70 1.54 -8.22
CA MET A 346 -4.83 0.65 -8.39
C MET A 346 -6.05 1.37 -8.93
N GLY A 347 -6.83 0.62 -9.72
CA GLY A 347 -8.15 1.06 -10.09
C GLY A 347 -9.04 1.17 -8.85
N SER A 348 -9.68 2.32 -8.66
CA SER A 348 -10.79 2.48 -7.71
C SER A 348 -12.09 2.69 -8.47
N ARG A 349 -13.22 2.66 -7.76
CA ARG A 349 -14.54 2.99 -8.33
C ARG A 349 -14.55 4.34 -9.06
N LEU A 350 -13.75 5.30 -8.59
CA LEU A 350 -13.61 6.65 -9.17
C LEU A 350 -12.57 6.71 -10.31
N ARG A 351 -11.62 5.80 -10.33
CA ARG A 351 -10.56 5.70 -11.34
C ARG A 351 -10.41 4.24 -11.73
N PRO A 352 -11.19 3.69 -12.66
CA PRO A 352 -11.18 2.26 -12.97
C PRO A 352 -9.91 1.80 -13.73
N THR A 353 -8.89 2.66 -13.81
CA THR A 353 -7.64 2.35 -14.51
C THR A 353 -6.61 1.86 -13.49
N THR A 354 -6.16 0.62 -13.67
CA THR A 354 -4.98 0.09 -12.99
C THR A 354 -3.74 0.52 -13.78
N ILE A 355 -2.77 1.11 -13.10
CA ILE A 355 -1.48 1.54 -13.64
C ILE A 355 -0.39 0.68 -12.96
N LEU A 356 0.44 0.01 -13.75
CA LEU A 356 1.56 -0.79 -13.23
C LEU A 356 2.83 0.02 -13.02
N THR A 357 3.06 1.01 -13.87
CA THR A 357 4.20 1.93 -13.75
C THR A 357 3.89 3.22 -14.48
N SER A 358 4.53 4.30 -14.04
CA SER A 358 4.55 5.61 -14.66
C SER A 358 6.00 6.06 -14.68
N SER A 359 6.61 6.21 -15.86
CA SER A 359 8.03 6.52 -16.00
C SER A 359 8.24 7.64 -17.02
N THR A 360 9.35 8.37 -16.88
CA THR A 360 9.86 9.26 -17.94
C THR A 360 10.71 8.51 -18.97
N ASP A 361 11.06 7.25 -18.68
CA ASP A 361 11.81 6.36 -19.56
C ASP A 361 10.85 5.41 -20.30
N LEU A 362 10.77 5.58 -21.62
CA LEU A 362 9.93 4.77 -22.50
C LEU A 362 10.34 3.29 -22.49
N ASN A 363 11.63 2.98 -22.40
CA ASN A 363 12.12 1.60 -22.46
C ASN A 363 11.66 0.81 -21.23
N ILE A 364 11.65 1.47 -20.05
CA ILE A 364 11.11 0.87 -18.83
C ILE A 364 9.62 0.60 -18.99
N ALA A 365 8.86 1.57 -19.49
CA ALA A 365 7.41 1.41 -19.67
C ALA A 365 7.06 0.29 -20.67
N GLU A 366 7.75 0.22 -21.81
CA GLU A 366 7.54 -0.87 -22.79
C GLU A 366 7.98 -2.24 -22.23
N LYS A 367 9.07 -2.30 -21.47
CA LYS A 367 9.48 -3.53 -20.78
C LYS A 367 8.42 -4.02 -19.81
N VAL A 368 7.89 -3.15 -18.95
CA VAL A 368 6.82 -3.51 -17.99
C VAL A 368 5.56 -3.96 -18.72
N LYS A 369 5.17 -3.29 -19.81
CA LYS A 369 4.01 -3.68 -20.65
C LYS A 369 4.19 -5.09 -21.24
N THR A 370 5.36 -5.38 -21.80
CA THR A 370 5.68 -6.70 -22.39
C THR A 370 5.66 -7.79 -21.33
N LEU A 371 6.34 -7.57 -20.20
CA LEU A 371 6.38 -8.54 -19.09
C LEU A 371 4.97 -8.78 -18.51
N ALA A 372 4.13 -7.75 -18.40
CA ALA A 372 2.76 -7.91 -17.90
C ALA A 372 1.93 -8.86 -18.78
N PHE A 373 2.10 -8.78 -20.10
CA PHE A 373 1.46 -9.72 -21.02
C PHE A 373 2.04 -11.13 -20.88
N GLN A 374 3.36 -11.28 -20.82
CA GLN A 374 4.02 -12.58 -20.73
C GLN A 374 3.67 -13.33 -19.43
N LEU A 375 3.66 -12.61 -18.29
CA LEU A 375 3.43 -13.18 -16.96
C LEU A 375 1.94 -13.40 -16.69
N PHE A 376 1.09 -12.40 -16.92
CA PHE A 376 -0.33 -12.47 -16.55
C PHE A 376 -1.24 -12.87 -17.72
N GLY A 377 -0.78 -12.81 -18.98
CA GLY A 377 -1.64 -12.91 -20.15
C GLY A 377 -2.51 -11.65 -20.39
N LEU A 378 -2.22 -10.56 -19.67
CA LEU A 378 -3.03 -9.35 -19.69
C LEU A 378 -2.42 -8.27 -20.56
N THR A 379 -3.20 -7.78 -21.52
CA THR A 379 -2.79 -6.59 -22.29
C THR A 379 -2.99 -5.30 -21.50
N PHE A 380 -1.93 -4.51 -21.43
CA PHE A 380 -1.89 -3.14 -20.91
C PHE A 380 -1.54 -2.17 -22.06
N ASN A 381 -2.10 -0.97 -21.99
CA ASN A 381 -1.87 0.07 -22.98
C ASN A 381 -0.83 1.06 -22.47
N LEU A 382 0.05 1.52 -23.37
CA LEU A 382 0.96 2.62 -23.07
C LEU A 382 0.23 3.95 -23.26
N ARG A 383 0.10 4.74 -22.19
CA ARG A 383 -0.46 6.10 -22.23
C ARG A 383 0.67 7.12 -22.14
N LYS A 384 0.66 8.09 -23.05
CA LYS A 384 1.62 9.20 -23.09
C LYS A 384 0.93 10.46 -22.56
N THR A 385 1.50 11.07 -21.53
CA THR A 385 0.96 12.27 -20.90
C THR A 385 2.02 13.36 -20.85
N ARG A 386 1.63 14.59 -21.21
CA ARG A 386 2.46 15.79 -21.03
C ARG A 386 1.89 16.64 -19.90
N VAL A 387 2.77 17.25 -19.12
CA VAL A 387 2.38 18.28 -18.13
C VAL A 387 1.94 19.50 -18.91
N LYS A 388 0.67 19.92 -18.78
CA LYS A 388 0.14 21.12 -19.49
C LYS A 388 0.26 22.41 -18.68
N LYS A 389 0.37 22.27 -17.34
CA LYS A 389 0.49 23.38 -16.39
C LYS A 389 1.67 23.11 -15.47
N CYS A 390 2.50 24.12 -15.26
CA CYS A 390 3.66 24.08 -14.38
C CYS A 390 3.22 23.72 -12.96
N LYS A 391 3.86 22.73 -12.35
CA LYS A 391 3.58 22.30 -10.98
C LYS A 391 4.00 23.34 -9.94
N ARG A 392 4.92 24.25 -10.31
CA ARG A 392 5.46 25.29 -9.42
C ARG A 392 4.62 26.57 -9.43
N CYS A 393 4.32 27.12 -10.61
CA CYS A 393 3.63 28.40 -10.74
C CYS A 393 2.24 28.32 -11.40
N GLY A 394 1.78 27.13 -11.81
CA GLY A 394 0.45 26.93 -12.40
C GLY A 394 0.27 27.38 -13.86
N LEU A 395 1.23 28.13 -14.41
CA LEU A 395 1.20 28.63 -15.79
C LEU A 395 1.26 27.51 -16.82
N ARG A 396 0.75 27.78 -18.03
CA ARG A 396 0.76 26.80 -19.12
C ARG A 396 2.20 26.56 -19.57
N THR A 397 2.60 25.29 -19.64
CA THR A 397 3.91 24.91 -20.17
C THR A 397 3.89 24.92 -21.69
N GLN A 398 4.99 25.29 -22.33
CA GLN A 398 5.20 25.23 -23.77
C GLN A 398 5.91 23.93 -24.15
N ILE A 399 5.63 23.40 -25.33
CA ILE A 399 6.33 22.21 -25.82
C ILE A 399 7.67 22.66 -26.38
N ILE A 400 8.77 22.14 -25.84
CA ILE A 400 10.12 22.46 -26.35
C ILE A 400 10.60 21.40 -27.34
N ASN A 401 10.22 20.14 -27.14
CA ASN A 401 10.50 19.05 -28.08
C ASN A 401 9.50 17.89 -27.89
N ASP A 402 9.74 16.78 -28.59
CA ASP A 402 8.90 15.61 -28.50
C ASP A 402 8.82 15.03 -27.09
N ASP A 403 9.85 15.15 -26.26
CA ASP A 403 9.88 14.50 -24.95
C ASP A 403 9.77 15.45 -23.76
N ALA A 404 9.68 16.76 -23.97
CA ALA A 404 9.65 17.72 -22.88
C ALA A 404 8.78 18.95 -23.14
N ASN A 405 8.30 19.50 -22.04
CA ASN A 405 7.65 20.80 -21.95
C ASN A 405 8.45 21.70 -21.01
N GLU A 406 8.45 23.01 -21.23
CA GLU A 406 9.09 23.99 -20.36
C GLU A 406 8.07 25.01 -19.84
N CYS A 407 8.25 25.46 -18.61
CA CYS A 407 7.52 26.62 -18.11
C CYS A 407 8.25 27.90 -18.49
N SER A 408 7.63 28.74 -19.33
CA SER A 408 8.21 30.01 -19.78
C SER A 408 8.60 30.95 -18.64
N GLU A 409 7.92 30.89 -17.50
CA GLU A 409 8.17 31.78 -16.36
C GLU A 409 9.32 31.35 -15.46
N CYS A 410 9.37 30.07 -15.07
CA CYS A 410 10.30 29.59 -14.04
C CYS A 410 11.34 28.59 -14.57
N GLY A 411 11.44 28.44 -15.88
CA GLY A 411 12.40 27.54 -16.57
C GLY A 411 12.24 26.06 -16.22
N SER A 412 11.15 25.66 -15.57
CA SER A 412 10.97 24.27 -15.14
C SER A 412 10.70 23.35 -16.33
N ILE A 413 11.54 22.34 -16.51
CA ILE A 413 11.42 21.33 -17.57
C ILE A 413 10.62 20.13 -17.05
N TYR A 414 9.62 19.71 -17.82
CA TYR A 414 8.74 18.58 -17.55
C TYR A 414 8.82 17.57 -18.69
N TYR A 415 9.47 16.44 -18.42
CA TYR A 415 9.53 15.33 -19.36
C TYR A 415 8.16 14.65 -19.52
N ARG A 416 7.94 14.09 -20.71
CA ARG A 416 6.78 13.28 -21.05
C ARG A 416 6.75 12.05 -20.14
N GLN A 417 5.54 11.72 -19.67
CA GLN A 417 5.31 10.57 -18.82
C GLN A 417 4.63 9.45 -19.61
N TYR A 418 5.15 8.24 -19.42
CA TYR A 418 4.71 6.99 -20.03
C TYR A 418 4.11 6.10 -18.95
N ALA A 419 2.81 5.82 -19.04
CA ALA A 419 2.10 5.00 -18.06
C ALA A 419 1.60 3.70 -18.69
N VAL A 420 1.88 2.57 -18.04
CA VAL A 420 1.38 1.24 -18.43
C VAL A 420 0.06 0.98 -17.73
N ALA A 421 -1.05 1.05 -18.47
CA ALA A 421 -2.38 1.18 -17.88
C ALA A 421 -3.43 0.27 -18.53
N THR A 422 -4.37 -0.23 -17.73
CA THR A 422 -5.51 -1.01 -18.21
C THR A 422 -6.78 -0.65 -17.44
N LYS A 423 -7.94 -0.72 -18.11
CA LYS A 423 -9.27 -0.56 -17.49
C LYS A 423 -9.95 -1.90 -17.20
N LYS A 424 -9.24 -3.01 -17.42
CA LYS A 424 -9.81 -4.36 -17.28
C LYS A 424 -10.01 -4.69 -15.80
N ARG A 425 -11.22 -5.14 -15.44
CA ARG A 425 -11.56 -5.57 -14.07
C ARG A 425 -10.73 -6.75 -13.58
N VAL A 426 -10.37 -7.69 -14.47
CA VAL A 426 -9.49 -8.82 -14.11
C VAL A 426 -8.13 -8.34 -13.60
N ALA A 427 -7.56 -7.26 -14.16
CA ALA A 427 -6.30 -6.71 -13.66
C ALA A 427 -6.46 -6.09 -12.27
N GLN A 428 -7.55 -5.37 -12.04
CA GLN A 428 -7.88 -4.84 -10.72
C GLN A 428 -8.02 -5.98 -9.70
N CYS A 429 -8.75 -7.04 -10.07
CA CYS A 429 -8.99 -8.22 -9.24
C CYS A 429 -7.69 -8.95 -8.86
N ILE A 430 -6.79 -9.17 -9.83
CA ILE A 430 -5.47 -9.78 -9.60
C ILE A 430 -4.67 -8.94 -8.62
N PHE A 431 -4.58 -7.63 -8.85
CA PHE A 431 -3.74 -6.79 -8.01
C PHE A 431 -4.36 -6.61 -6.62
N THR A 432 -5.68 -6.72 -6.45
CA THR A 432 -6.32 -6.66 -5.13
C THR A 432 -6.41 -8.03 -4.47
N ARG A 433 -7.33 -8.88 -4.92
CA ARG A 433 -7.61 -10.19 -4.32
C ARG A 433 -6.48 -11.19 -4.54
N GLY A 434 -5.84 -11.17 -5.71
CA GLY A 434 -4.77 -12.11 -6.03
C GLY A 434 -3.50 -11.82 -5.23
N LEU A 435 -3.13 -10.55 -5.10
CA LEU A 435 -1.96 -10.13 -4.33
C LEU A 435 -2.25 -9.80 -2.86
N ASP A 436 -3.50 -9.93 -2.43
CA ASP A 436 -3.98 -9.57 -1.09
C ASP A 436 -3.60 -8.13 -0.70
N LEU A 437 -3.85 -7.21 -1.64
CA LEU A 437 -3.64 -5.77 -1.48
C LEU A 437 -4.97 -5.03 -1.46
N GLU A 438 -5.03 -4.01 -0.62
CA GLU A 438 -6.14 -3.06 -0.63
C GLU A 438 -6.01 -2.07 -1.81
N PRO A 439 -7.12 -1.55 -2.38
CA PRO A 439 -7.08 -0.43 -3.31
C PRO A 439 -6.58 0.84 -2.62
N VAL A 440 -5.28 1.13 -2.72
CA VAL A 440 -4.62 2.05 -1.80
C VAL A 440 -4.09 3.34 -2.42
N TYR A 441 -4.23 4.41 -1.64
CA TYR A 441 -3.48 5.66 -1.82
C TYR A 441 -1.98 5.47 -1.55
N SER A 442 -1.16 6.44 -1.94
CA SER A 442 0.30 6.39 -1.75
C SER A 442 0.75 6.07 -0.32
N TYR A 443 0.03 6.58 0.68
CA TYR A 443 0.33 6.41 2.12
C TYR A 443 -0.14 5.06 2.68
N LEU A 444 -0.91 4.29 1.91
CA LEU A 444 -1.37 2.94 2.27
C LEU A 444 -0.69 1.84 1.44
N LYS A 445 0.19 2.20 0.49
CA LYS A 445 0.97 1.23 -0.29
C LYS A 445 1.74 0.29 0.64
N GLU A 446 1.82 -0.98 0.29
CA GLU A 446 2.57 -1.96 1.05
C GLU A 446 3.22 -3.02 0.15
N ILE A 447 4.12 -3.80 0.73
CA ILE A 447 4.70 -4.96 0.06
C ILE A 447 3.65 -6.09 0.03
N PRO A 448 3.36 -6.69 -1.14
CA PRO A 448 2.46 -7.83 -1.21
C PRO A 448 2.93 -9.00 -0.33
N PRO A 449 2.05 -9.65 0.46
CA PRO A 449 2.42 -10.76 1.35
C PRO A 449 3.26 -11.85 0.68
N ILE A 450 2.95 -12.15 -0.59
CA ILE A 450 3.64 -13.16 -1.39
C ILE A 450 5.14 -12.90 -1.58
N ILE A 451 5.61 -11.65 -1.44
CA ILE A 451 7.02 -11.28 -1.60
C ILE A 451 7.84 -11.57 -0.34
N TYR A 452 7.24 -11.51 0.85
CA TYR A 452 7.97 -11.61 2.11
C TYR A 452 8.74 -12.91 2.29
N ASN A 453 8.26 -14.03 1.74
CA ASN A 453 8.96 -15.31 1.70
C ASN A 453 9.14 -15.89 0.30
N ALA A 454 9.05 -15.07 -0.75
CA ALA A 454 9.38 -15.51 -2.10
C ALA A 454 10.85 -15.94 -2.22
N PRO A 455 11.20 -16.75 -3.25
CA PRO A 455 12.59 -17.06 -3.60
C PRO A 455 13.43 -15.79 -3.74
N ILE A 456 14.72 -15.90 -3.41
CA ILE A 456 15.61 -14.74 -3.34
C ILE A 456 15.65 -13.96 -4.66
N GLU A 457 15.62 -14.63 -5.81
CA GLU A 457 15.59 -14.00 -7.14
C GLU A 457 14.34 -13.13 -7.35
N CYS A 458 13.17 -13.55 -6.85
CA CYS A 458 11.96 -12.74 -6.89
C CYS A 458 12.08 -11.49 -6.01
N VAL A 459 12.69 -11.61 -4.83
CA VAL A 459 12.95 -10.46 -3.94
C VAL A 459 13.93 -9.48 -4.58
N LYS A 460 14.99 -9.97 -5.23
CA LYS A 460 15.94 -9.14 -5.99
C LYS A 460 15.22 -8.39 -7.11
N GLY A 461 14.40 -9.10 -7.87
CA GLY A 461 13.54 -8.51 -8.90
C GLY A 461 12.65 -7.42 -8.32
N PHE A 462 12.01 -7.67 -7.17
CA PHE A 462 11.17 -6.71 -6.47
C PHE A 462 11.92 -5.44 -6.09
N LEU A 463 13.04 -5.56 -5.37
CA LEU A 463 13.84 -4.40 -4.97
C LEU A 463 14.38 -3.64 -6.18
N PHE A 464 14.82 -4.36 -7.22
CA PHE A 464 15.26 -3.74 -8.47
C PHE A 464 14.14 -2.94 -9.14
N GLY A 465 12.96 -3.54 -9.27
CA GLY A 465 11.78 -2.89 -9.81
C GLY A 465 11.37 -1.66 -9.00
N TYR A 466 11.40 -1.76 -7.67
CA TYR A 466 11.09 -0.64 -6.78
C TYR A 466 12.10 0.51 -6.93
N PHE A 467 13.41 0.21 -6.88
CA PHE A 467 14.49 1.21 -6.97
C PHE A 467 14.46 1.96 -8.30
N LEU A 468 14.20 1.23 -9.37
CA LEU A 468 14.12 1.82 -10.69
C LEU A 468 12.86 2.69 -10.84
N GLY A 469 11.74 2.30 -10.24
CA GLY A 469 10.47 3.04 -10.29
C GLY A 469 10.54 4.35 -9.51
N ASP A 470 10.98 4.29 -8.25
CA ASP A 470 11.03 5.44 -7.32
C ASP A 470 12.05 6.52 -7.77
N GLY A 471 12.94 6.17 -8.70
CA GLY A 471 13.92 7.09 -9.26
C GLY A 471 15.18 7.28 -8.40
N SER A 472 15.39 6.43 -7.40
CA SER A 472 16.54 6.51 -6.47
C SER A 472 17.91 6.40 -7.15
N ARG A 473 17.98 5.91 -8.39
CA ARG A 473 19.19 5.99 -9.23
C ARG A 473 19.72 7.42 -9.40
N ARG A 474 18.85 8.43 -9.35
CA ARG A 474 19.20 9.86 -9.54
C ARG A 474 19.55 10.58 -8.23
N ASP A 475 19.27 9.97 -7.08
CA ASP A 475 19.50 10.58 -5.76
C ASP A 475 20.84 10.13 -5.14
N TYR A 476 21.73 9.56 -5.95
CA TYR A 476 23.14 9.42 -5.61
C TYR A 476 23.72 10.82 -5.43
N ARG A 477 23.88 11.21 -4.17
CA ARG A 477 24.63 12.43 -3.86
C ARG A 477 26.10 12.05 -3.85
N ASP A 478 26.80 12.40 -4.94
CA ASP A 478 28.27 12.35 -4.99
C ASP A 478 28.88 13.44 -4.09
N ARG A 479 28.62 13.36 -2.77
CA ARG A 479 29.30 14.17 -1.77
C ARG A 479 30.65 13.55 -1.45
N GLY A 480 31.50 13.38 -2.47
CA GLY A 480 32.82 12.79 -2.32
C GLY A 480 32.82 11.26 -2.29
N ARG A 481 32.17 10.62 -3.28
CA ARG A 481 32.21 9.19 -3.58
C ARG A 481 31.53 8.26 -2.57
N THR A 482 30.51 8.77 -1.87
CA THR A 482 29.78 8.01 -0.85
C THR A 482 28.57 7.23 -1.38
N PHE A 483 28.47 5.93 -1.09
CA PHE A 483 27.26 5.15 -1.37
C PHE A 483 26.11 5.59 -0.47
N ASP A 484 25.06 6.17 -1.07
CA ASP A 484 23.83 6.58 -0.41
C ASP A 484 22.63 6.36 -1.34
N LEU A 485 21.71 5.48 -0.95
CA LEU A 485 20.40 5.31 -1.56
C LEU A 485 19.35 5.85 -0.60
N ASN A 486 18.57 6.82 -1.05
CA ASN A 486 17.46 7.39 -0.29
C ASN A 486 16.14 7.10 -1.01
N PHE A 487 15.12 6.70 -0.25
CA PHE A 487 13.77 6.46 -0.75
C PHE A 487 12.79 7.22 0.11
N GLU A 488 11.91 7.99 -0.51
CA GLU A 488 10.91 8.77 0.21
C GLU A 488 9.52 8.19 -0.01
N THR A 489 8.78 7.99 1.06
CA THR A 489 7.39 7.54 0.96
C THR A 489 6.53 8.12 2.06
N SER A 490 5.26 8.33 1.76
CA SER A 490 4.24 8.64 2.78
C SER A 490 3.68 7.38 3.44
N SER A 491 4.06 6.18 2.95
CA SER A 491 3.58 4.92 3.52
C SER A 491 4.57 4.32 4.52
N ARG A 492 4.18 4.35 5.79
CA ARG A 492 4.88 3.61 6.84
C ARG A 492 4.79 2.09 6.64
N ARG A 493 3.65 1.60 6.10
CA ARG A 493 3.41 0.19 5.76
C ARG A 493 4.47 -0.31 4.76
N LEU A 494 4.84 0.52 3.80
CA LEU A 494 5.85 0.25 2.80
C LEU A 494 7.27 0.25 3.40
N ILE A 495 7.62 1.25 4.21
CA ILE A 495 8.93 1.29 4.92
C ILE A 495 9.16 0.01 5.72
N PHE A 496 8.14 -0.43 6.45
CA PHE A 496 8.18 -1.66 7.22
C PHE A 496 8.52 -2.86 6.33
N GLY A 497 7.79 -3.03 5.23
CA GLY A 497 8.01 -4.14 4.33
C GLY A 497 9.36 -4.08 3.60
N LEU A 498 9.80 -2.89 3.17
CA LEU A 498 11.13 -2.71 2.57
C LEU A 498 12.24 -3.09 3.53
N LYS A 499 12.15 -2.64 4.80
CA LYS A 499 13.12 -3.04 5.83
C LYS A 499 13.15 -4.54 6.05
N PHE A 500 12.00 -5.20 6.04
CA PHE A 500 11.92 -6.65 6.14
C PHE A 500 12.70 -7.32 5.01
N LEU A 501 12.45 -6.92 3.76
CA LEU A 501 13.13 -7.48 2.59
C LEU A 501 14.64 -7.18 2.59
N LEU A 502 15.05 -5.98 2.98
CA LEU A 502 16.48 -5.61 3.09
C LEU A 502 17.18 -6.44 4.18
N LYS A 503 16.53 -6.66 5.33
CA LYS A 503 17.06 -7.53 6.39
C LYS A 503 17.16 -9.00 5.95
N ARG A 504 16.34 -9.49 5.03
CA ARG A 504 16.54 -10.83 4.41
C ARG A 504 17.83 -10.92 3.58
N LEU A 505 18.33 -9.79 3.09
CA LEU A 505 19.59 -9.69 2.36
C LEU A 505 20.78 -9.35 3.25
N GLY A 506 20.56 -9.11 4.55
CA GLY A 506 21.60 -8.60 5.46
C GLY A 506 21.93 -7.12 5.25
N VAL A 507 21.09 -6.37 4.52
CA VAL A 507 21.27 -4.94 4.26
C VAL A 507 20.72 -4.12 5.43
N ILE A 508 21.54 -3.18 5.92
CA ILE A 508 21.19 -2.31 7.04
C ILE A 508 20.69 -0.97 6.50
N SER A 509 19.51 -0.55 6.93
CA SER A 509 18.89 0.71 6.52
C SER A 509 18.51 1.58 7.71
N ILE A 510 18.64 2.89 7.54
CA ILE A 510 18.20 3.93 8.49
C ILE A 510 16.83 4.44 8.04
N VAL A 511 15.96 4.77 8.99
CA VAL A 511 14.70 5.46 8.69
C VAL A 511 14.65 6.79 9.40
N ASN A 512 14.34 7.84 8.66
CA ASN A 512 14.03 9.15 9.20
C ASN A 512 12.54 9.47 8.97
N ARG A 513 11.93 10.13 9.94
CA ARG A 513 10.57 10.67 9.84
C ARG A 513 10.68 12.17 9.66
N HIS A 514 9.98 12.71 8.67
CA HIS A 514 9.93 14.12 8.34
C HIS A 514 8.52 14.61 8.59
N GLU A 515 8.39 15.55 9.54
CA GLU A 515 7.15 16.27 9.74
C GLU A 515 6.93 17.24 8.57
N PRO A 516 5.67 17.48 8.18
CA PRO A 516 5.37 18.51 7.20
C PRO A 516 5.82 19.89 7.71
N PRO A 517 6.29 20.79 6.83
CA PRO A 517 6.55 22.17 7.18
C PRO A 517 5.30 22.85 7.77
N PRO A 518 5.42 23.70 8.81
CA PRO A 518 4.27 24.32 9.47
C PRO A 518 3.42 25.19 8.53
N ASP A 519 4.02 25.74 7.48
CA ASP A 519 3.41 26.58 6.45
C ASP A 519 2.60 25.79 5.41
N ARG A 520 2.57 24.45 5.50
CA ARG A 520 1.85 23.59 4.56
C ARG A 520 0.91 22.63 5.29
N GLU A 521 -0.22 23.17 5.71
CA GLU A 521 -1.26 22.49 6.51
C GLU A 521 -1.74 21.15 5.93
N ASN A 522 -1.67 20.96 4.61
CA ASN A 522 -2.10 19.73 3.91
C ASN A 522 -0.95 18.78 3.53
N SER A 523 0.29 19.05 3.97
CA SER A 523 1.43 18.18 3.68
C SER A 523 1.42 16.94 4.56
N LYS A 524 1.78 15.79 3.97
CA LYS A 524 1.81 14.50 4.66
C LYS A 524 3.14 14.30 5.37
N ILE A 525 3.11 13.54 6.46
CA ILE A 525 4.33 12.96 7.04
C ILE A 525 5.03 12.13 5.96
N MET A 526 6.34 12.34 5.83
CA MET A 526 7.19 11.60 4.90
C MET A 526 8.20 10.76 5.68
N TYR A 527 8.53 9.60 5.13
CA TYR A 527 9.54 8.70 5.66
C TYR A 527 10.64 8.54 4.64
N SER A 528 11.88 8.66 5.10
CA SER A 528 13.08 8.47 4.28
C SER A 528 13.79 7.20 4.72
N LEU A 529 13.84 6.20 3.84
CA LEU A 529 14.64 4.99 4.00
C LEU A 529 16.00 5.21 3.36
N ILE A 530 17.05 5.09 4.14
CA ILE A 530 18.41 5.42 3.75
C ILE A 530 19.28 4.16 3.84
N ILE A 531 19.95 3.81 2.76
CA ILE A 531 20.94 2.72 2.70
C ILE A 531 22.29 3.32 2.34
N ARG A 532 23.26 3.22 3.26
CA ARG A 532 24.58 3.85 3.08
C ARG A 532 25.73 2.89 3.34
N GLY A 533 26.88 3.26 2.81
CA GLY A 533 28.16 2.65 3.14
C GLY A 533 28.58 1.50 2.25
N SER A 534 29.89 1.36 2.13
CA SER A 534 30.51 0.38 1.24
C SER A 534 30.17 -1.06 1.61
N SER A 535 29.94 -1.29 2.90
CA SER A 535 29.37 -2.50 3.43
C SER A 535 28.04 -2.91 2.74
N ASN A 536 27.04 -2.03 2.76
CA ASN A 536 25.75 -2.29 2.13
C ASN A 536 25.88 -2.38 0.60
N TYR A 537 26.79 -1.61 0.02
CA TYR A 537 27.09 -1.67 -1.40
C TYR A 537 27.59 -3.05 -1.82
N GLU A 538 28.55 -3.65 -1.09
CA GLU A 538 29.08 -4.98 -1.40
C GLU A 538 27.99 -6.06 -1.41
N ILE A 539 27.06 -5.99 -0.45
CA ILE A 539 25.89 -6.87 -0.42
C ILE A 539 24.98 -6.60 -1.62
N LEU A 540 24.60 -5.34 -1.82
CA LEU A 540 23.62 -4.99 -2.83
C LEU A 540 24.15 -5.15 -4.25
N LYS A 541 25.44 -4.94 -4.53
CA LYS A 541 26.04 -5.06 -5.86
C LYS A 541 25.96 -6.49 -6.40
N GLN A 542 26.04 -7.49 -5.51
CA GLN A 542 25.83 -8.90 -5.86
C GLN A 542 24.40 -9.15 -6.40
N PHE A 543 23.45 -8.28 -6.05
CA PHE A 543 22.04 -8.40 -6.39
C PHE A 543 21.58 -7.36 -7.43
N LEU A 544 22.28 -6.22 -7.50
CA LEU A 544 21.96 -5.03 -8.26
C LEU A 544 23.21 -4.59 -9.03
N SER A 545 23.53 -5.33 -10.09
CA SER A 545 24.78 -5.15 -10.86
C SER A 545 24.96 -3.75 -11.49
N PHE A 546 23.89 -2.95 -11.55
CA PHE A 546 23.93 -1.58 -12.07
C PHE A 546 24.37 -0.53 -11.04
N LEU A 547 24.64 -0.90 -9.78
CA LEU A 547 25.13 0.05 -8.79
C LEU A 547 26.52 0.57 -9.18
N PRO A 548 26.75 1.90 -9.16
CA PRO A 548 28.02 2.50 -9.60
C PRO A 548 29.18 2.09 -8.70
N ALA A 549 30.43 2.19 -9.18
CA ALA A 549 31.59 2.04 -8.31
C ALA A 549 31.65 3.17 -7.26
N ILE A 550 32.17 2.88 -6.07
CA ILE A 550 32.23 3.82 -4.94
C ILE A 550 33.64 3.88 -4.33
N ASP A 551 33.90 4.90 -3.51
CA ASP A 551 35.09 4.96 -2.66
C ASP A 551 34.81 4.29 -1.31
N TYR A 552 35.61 3.29 -0.95
CA TYR A 552 35.36 2.46 0.21
C TYR A 552 35.76 3.12 1.53
N THR A 553 36.54 4.21 1.49
CA THR A 553 37.25 4.75 2.66
C THR A 553 36.41 5.70 3.53
N THR A 554 35.41 6.39 2.98
CA THR A 554 34.67 7.49 3.65
C THR A 554 33.22 7.16 4.04
N THR A 555 32.73 5.95 3.76
CA THR A 555 31.29 5.72 3.54
C THR A 555 30.58 4.90 4.62
N ASP A 556 31.34 4.18 5.43
CA ASP A 556 30.80 3.06 6.21
C ASP A 556 30.00 3.49 7.45
N ILE A 557 28.82 2.87 7.64
CA ILE A 557 28.01 3.04 8.85
C ILE A 557 28.67 2.24 9.99
N LYS A 558 29.02 2.95 11.07
CA LYS A 558 29.65 2.35 12.25
C LYS A 558 28.66 1.53 13.07
N THR A 559 29.13 0.48 13.74
CA THR A 559 28.30 -0.31 14.67
C THR A 559 27.83 0.51 15.86
N SER A 560 26.66 0.16 16.38
CA SER A 560 26.14 0.74 17.63
C SER A 560 26.89 0.23 18.87
N ALA A 561 27.43 -0.99 18.82
CA ALA A 561 28.25 -1.58 19.89
C ALA A 561 29.67 -0.99 19.92
N ASN A 562 30.30 -0.94 21.10
CA ASN A 562 31.64 -0.40 21.36
C ASN A 562 32.77 -1.29 20.82
N THR A 563 32.79 -1.49 19.50
CA THR A 563 33.81 -2.33 18.84
C THR A 563 35.23 -1.85 19.08
N GLN A 564 35.46 -0.57 19.38
CA GLN A 564 36.80 -0.10 19.72
C GLN A 564 37.42 -0.88 20.89
N GLU A 565 36.64 -1.11 21.94
CA GLU A 565 37.10 -1.85 23.11
C GLU A 565 37.35 -3.33 22.77
N PHE A 566 36.45 -3.93 21.97
CA PHE A 566 36.61 -5.31 21.51
C PHE A 566 37.87 -5.47 20.65
N MET A 567 38.14 -4.50 19.75
CA MET A 567 39.32 -4.52 18.88
C MET A 567 40.63 -4.31 19.64
N LYS A 568 40.63 -3.53 20.73
CA LYS A 568 41.79 -3.41 21.63
C LYS A 568 42.08 -4.73 22.33
N LYS A 569 41.06 -5.33 22.96
CA LYS A 569 41.18 -6.65 23.61
C LYS A 569 41.64 -7.72 22.65
N LEU A 570 41.10 -7.72 21.43
CA LEU A 570 41.54 -8.61 20.35
C LEU A 570 43.02 -8.43 20.02
N ASN A 571 43.49 -7.18 19.88
CA ASN A 571 44.90 -6.92 19.59
C ASN A 571 45.80 -7.44 20.72
N ASP A 572 45.40 -7.25 21.98
CA ASP A 572 46.15 -7.73 23.13
C ASP A 572 46.17 -9.26 23.22
N GLU A 573 45.03 -9.92 22.97
CA GLU A 573 44.93 -11.38 22.93
C GLU A 573 45.75 -11.98 21.78
N LEU A 574 45.69 -11.39 20.58
CA LEU A 574 46.52 -11.82 19.43
C LEU A 574 48.02 -11.70 19.75
N GLN A 575 48.43 -10.63 20.43
CA GLN A 575 49.82 -10.45 20.80
C GLN A 575 50.27 -11.47 21.86
N LYS A 576 49.42 -11.79 22.83
CA LYS A 576 49.72 -12.75 23.90
C LYS A 576 49.72 -14.21 23.42
N ILE A 577 48.72 -14.59 22.61
CA ILE A 577 48.48 -15.99 22.21
C ILE A 577 49.27 -16.35 20.96
N HIS A 578 49.25 -15.46 19.96
CA HIS A 578 49.76 -15.73 18.61
C HIS A 578 50.99 -14.91 18.24
N GLN A 579 51.48 -14.05 19.14
CA GLN A 579 52.63 -13.16 18.92
C GLN A 579 52.49 -12.29 17.65
N ILE A 580 51.24 -11.91 17.31
CA ILE A 580 50.90 -11.11 16.14
C ILE A 580 50.02 -9.91 16.54
N THR A 581 50.01 -8.86 15.72
CA THR A 581 49.18 -7.67 15.94
C THR A 581 48.22 -7.44 14.79
N LEU A 582 47.11 -6.74 15.06
CA LEU A 582 46.17 -6.35 14.00
C LEU A 582 46.85 -5.48 12.93
N ARG A 583 47.83 -4.65 13.32
CA ARG A 583 48.59 -3.82 12.37
C ARG A 583 49.38 -4.68 11.38
N LYS A 584 50.03 -5.74 11.86
CA LYS A 584 50.76 -6.68 10.99
C LYS A 584 49.81 -7.40 10.03
N LEU A 585 48.72 -7.97 10.54
CA LEU A 585 47.69 -8.62 9.72
C LEU A 585 47.08 -7.69 8.67
N SER A 586 46.87 -6.42 9.02
CA SER A 586 46.37 -5.42 8.08
C SER A 586 47.39 -5.07 7.00
N ASN A 587 48.68 -4.92 7.35
CA ASN A 587 49.74 -4.62 6.37
C ASN A 587 49.92 -5.77 5.36
N GLU A 588 49.69 -7.01 5.80
CA GLU A 588 49.70 -8.21 4.97
C GLU A 588 48.40 -8.38 4.15
N GLY A 589 47.43 -7.49 4.31
CA GLY A 589 46.15 -7.53 3.58
C GLY A 589 45.19 -8.64 4.05
N ILE A 590 45.47 -9.28 5.19
CA ILE A 590 44.63 -10.37 5.74
C ILE A 590 43.32 -9.80 6.29
N ILE A 591 43.39 -8.68 7.01
CA ILE A 591 42.23 -8.00 7.59
C ILE A 591 42.09 -6.58 7.03
N PRO A 592 40.88 -5.97 7.09
CA PRO A 592 40.70 -4.60 6.64
C PRO A 592 41.53 -3.58 7.45
N PRO A 593 42.11 -2.54 6.81
CA PRO A 593 42.89 -1.50 7.50
C PRO A 593 42.18 -0.80 8.64
N ASN A 594 40.87 -0.58 8.49
CA ASN A 594 40.04 0.05 9.51
C ASN A 594 39.99 -0.75 10.82
N ALA A 595 40.12 -2.08 10.77
CA ALA A 595 40.10 -2.92 11.98
C ALA A 595 41.33 -2.64 12.86
N ALA A 596 42.52 -2.57 12.25
CA ALA A 596 43.75 -2.19 12.96
C ALA A 596 43.74 -0.72 13.41
N HIS A 597 43.17 0.17 12.60
CA HIS A 597 43.06 1.58 12.95
C HIS A 597 42.16 1.82 14.18
N VAL A 598 41.01 1.14 14.24
CA VAL A 598 40.08 1.25 15.37
C VAL A 598 40.71 0.77 16.68
N ALA A 599 41.50 -0.30 16.65
CA ALA A 599 42.21 -0.80 17.84
C ALA A 599 43.26 0.19 18.39
N THR A 600 43.88 0.98 17.52
CA THR A 600 45.04 1.83 17.86
C THR A 600 44.68 3.30 18.11
N GLN A 601 43.48 3.75 17.75
CA GLN A 601 43.03 5.12 18.04
C GLN A 601 42.77 5.33 19.53
N ILE A 602 43.49 6.28 20.15
CA ILE A 602 43.29 6.66 21.56
C ILE A 602 42.42 7.93 21.67
N GLN A 603 42.50 8.85 20.71
CA GLN A 603 41.92 10.20 20.81
C GLN A 603 40.49 10.35 20.26
N ARG A 604 40.03 9.46 19.36
CA ARG A 604 38.67 9.51 18.81
C ARG A 604 37.97 8.18 19.07
N LYS A 605 36.81 8.21 19.75
CA LYS A 605 35.96 7.03 19.89
C LYS A 605 35.34 6.71 18.53
N THR A 606 35.85 5.69 17.85
CA THR A 606 35.31 5.25 16.56
C THR A 606 35.06 3.75 16.55
N ASN A 607 33.84 3.38 16.17
CA ASN A 607 33.47 1.99 15.96
C ASN A 607 33.77 1.57 14.53
N LEU A 608 34.09 0.29 14.37
CA LEU A 608 34.19 -0.38 13.07
C LEU A 608 32.79 -0.49 12.45
N SER A 609 32.68 -0.65 11.14
CA SER A 609 31.41 -1.04 10.53
C SER A 609 31.17 -2.53 10.75
N GLU A 610 29.91 -2.95 10.74
CA GLU A 610 29.56 -4.31 11.12
C GLU A 610 30.00 -5.35 10.09
N ILE A 611 30.16 -4.98 8.82
CA ILE A 611 30.72 -5.87 7.80
C ILE A 611 32.22 -5.97 7.95
N LEU A 612 32.91 -4.87 8.22
CA LEU A 612 34.36 -4.93 8.45
C LEU A 612 34.69 -5.74 9.71
N LEU A 613 33.83 -5.68 10.74
CA LEU A 613 33.92 -6.56 11.90
C LEU A 613 33.81 -8.03 11.50
N LEU A 614 32.76 -8.41 10.77
CA LEU A 614 32.60 -9.81 10.31
C LEU A 614 33.72 -10.28 9.38
N LYS A 615 34.18 -9.43 8.45
CA LYS A 615 35.32 -9.74 7.57
C LYS A 615 36.59 -9.99 8.37
N THR A 616 36.80 -9.21 9.43
CA THR A 616 37.94 -9.40 10.34
C THR A 616 37.83 -10.74 11.07
N ILE A 617 36.66 -11.05 11.65
CA ILE A 617 36.40 -12.33 12.34
C ILE A 617 36.60 -13.52 11.38
N GLU A 618 36.04 -13.45 10.17
CA GLU A 618 36.16 -14.50 9.16
C GLU A 618 37.62 -14.71 8.72
N ALA A 619 38.36 -13.62 8.50
CA ALA A 619 39.77 -13.69 8.11
C ALA A 619 40.65 -14.30 9.21
N LEU A 620 40.44 -13.91 10.48
CA LEU A 620 41.13 -14.50 11.62
C LEU A 620 40.82 -16.00 11.76
N ARG A 621 39.57 -16.39 11.51
CA ARG A 621 39.18 -17.80 11.49
C ARG A 621 39.86 -18.60 10.39
N LYS A 622 39.88 -18.07 9.16
CA LYS A 622 40.56 -18.72 8.02
C LYS A 622 42.07 -18.88 8.22
N THR A 623 42.68 -17.96 8.95
CA THR A 623 44.13 -17.96 9.23
C THR A 623 44.50 -18.71 10.51
N GLY A 624 43.53 -19.20 11.29
CA GLY A 624 43.78 -19.92 12.54
C GLY A 624 44.08 -19.03 13.76
N TYR A 625 44.05 -17.71 13.61
CA TYR A 625 44.29 -16.74 14.69
C TYR A 625 43.04 -16.54 15.56
N ILE A 626 42.54 -17.63 16.14
CA ILE A 626 41.37 -17.63 17.03
C ILE A 626 41.80 -17.26 18.45
N THR A 627 41.04 -16.38 19.07
CA THR A 627 41.18 -15.99 20.48
C THR A 627 39.81 -15.99 21.17
N PRO A 628 39.74 -16.00 22.51
CA PRO A 628 38.46 -15.98 23.23
C PRO A 628 37.52 -14.85 22.80
N ILE A 629 38.04 -13.63 22.57
CA ILE A 629 37.19 -12.52 22.11
C ILE A 629 36.69 -12.72 20.66
N VAL A 630 37.47 -13.37 19.79
CA VAL A 630 37.02 -13.72 18.42
C VAL A 630 35.82 -14.66 18.48
N GLU A 631 35.88 -15.68 19.34
CA GLU A 631 34.78 -16.64 19.51
C GLU A 631 33.51 -15.95 20.04
N LYS A 632 33.64 -15.08 21.04
CA LYS A 632 32.51 -14.28 21.56
C LYS A 632 31.91 -13.37 20.48
N MET A 633 32.75 -12.60 19.80
CA MET A 633 32.29 -11.69 18.73
C MET A 633 31.62 -12.47 17.61
N GLU A 634 32.14 -13.63 17.22
CA GLU A 634 31.53 -14.47 16.20
C GLU A 634 30.16 -14.99 16.64
N ALA A 635 30.05 -15.54 17.86
CA ALA A 635 28.81 -16.08 18.38
C ALA A 635 27.67 -15.03 18.37
N ILE A 636 28.00 -13.76 18.60
CA ILE A 636 27.05 -12.65 18.64
C ILE A 636 26.79 -12.07 17.24
N PHE A 637 27.83 -11.54 16.59
CA PHE A 637 27.69 -10.67 15.40
C PHE A 637 27.40 -11.44 14.12
N LYS A 638 27.64 -12.76 14.09
CA LYS A 638 27.28 -13.60 12.94
C LYS A 638 25.77 -13.59 12.66
N HIS A 639 24.97 -13.50 13.72
CA HIS A 639 23.51 -13.60 13.64
C HIS A 639 22.78 -12.33 14.09
N ASN A 640 23.46 -11.48 14.88
CA ASN A 640 22.87 -10.27 15.48
C ASN A 640 23.63 -9.00 15.13
N THR A 641 22.95 -7.88 15.32
CA THR A 641 23.47 -6.52 15.26
C THR A 641 22.90 -5.70 16.42
N PHE A 642 23.30 -4.44 16.51
CA PHE A 642 22.84 -3.52 17.54
C PHE A 642 22.28 -2.24 16.95
N THR A 643 21.16 -1.78 17.51
CA THR A 643 20.57 -0.47 17.23
C THR A 643 20.80 0.49 18.39
N HIS A 644 21.33 1.68 18.11
CA HIS A 644 21.61 2.67 19.14
C HIS A 644 20.36 3.51 19.46
N VAL A 645 20.06 3.74 20.73
CA VAL A 645 18.99 4.65 21.17
C VAL A 645 19.40 6.11 20.95
N LYS A 646 18.72 6.82 20.06
CA LYS A 646 18.93 8.24 19.72
C LYS A 646 18.17 9.17 20.66
N LYS A 647 16.93 8.81 21.01
CA LYS A 647 16.03 9.60 21.86
C LYS A 647 15.09 8.66 22.61
N ILE A 648 14.65 9.08 23.79
CA ILE A 648 13.63 8.39 24.61
C ILE A 648 12.49 9.39 24.82
N ASN A 649 11.26 9.00 24.49
CA ASN A 649 10.06 9.78 24.80
C ASN A 649 9.22 8.99 25.82
N PRO A 650 8.93 9.54 27.01
CA PRO A 650 7.96 8.92 27.91
C PRO A 650 6.57 8.99 27.26
N ILE A 651 5.80 7.90 27.40
CA ILE A 651 4.43 7.82 26.92
C ILE A 651 3.56 7.39 28.09
N ILE A 652 2.66 8.28 28.49
CA ILE A 652 1.58 7.93 29.41
C ILE A 652 0.38 7.61 28.54
N ILE A 653 0.04 6.33 28.43
CA ILE A 653 -1.18 5.89 27.78
C ILE A 653 -2.24 5.92 28.88
N SER A 654 -2.89 7.08 29.05
CA SER A 654 -3.84 7.36 30.14
C SER A 654 -5.30 7.38 29.72
N ASP A 655 -5.63 7.08 28.46
CA ASP A 655 -7.02 7.12 28.01
C ASP A 655 -7.63 5.71 28.04
N GLU A 656 -8.62 5.49 28.91
CA GLU A 656 -9.41 4.25 29.03
C GLU A 656 -10.09 3.84 27.70
N LYS A 657 -10.08 4.70 26.68
CA LYS A 657 -10.78 4.54 25.41
C LYS A 657 -9.97 3.85 24.30
N GLU A 658 -8.64 3.79 24.36
CA GLU A 658 -7.82 3.13 23.33
C GLU A 658 -6.88 2.09 23.96
N PRO A 659 -7.19 0.78 23.83
CA PRO A 659 -6.35 -0.27 24.38
C PRO A 659 -5.02 -0.40 23.64
N THR A 660 -3.99 -0.84 24.36
CA THR A 660 -2.72 -1.29 23.80
C THR A 660 -2.66 -2.80 23.76
N TYR A 661 -1.96 -3.35 22.77
CA TYR A 661 -1.88 -4.79 22.56
C TYR A 661 -0.44 -5.27 22.74
N ASN A 662 -0.30 -6.30 23.56
CA ASN A 662 0.93 -7.00 23.85
C ASN A 662 0.80 -8.43 23.31
N ILE A 663 1.87 -9.02 22.76
CA ILE A 663 1.84 -10.42 22.31
C ILE A 663 2.65 -11.26 23.30
N SER A 664 2.12 -12.40 23.72
CA SER A 664 2.82 -13.37 24.54
C SER A 664 3.45 -14.47 23.67
N VAL A 665 4.70 -14.83 23.97
CA VAL A 665 5.45 -15.90 23.31
C VAL A 665 6.33 -16.66 24.30
N GLY A 666 6.77 -17.87 23.94
CA GLY A 666 7.73 -18.66 24.73
C GLY A 666 9.20 -18.29 24.45
N GLY A 667 9.60 -17.03 24.60
CA GLY A 667 10.98 -16.57 24.37
C GLY A 667 11.08 -15.04 24.19
N TYR A 668 12.25 -14.52 23.78
CA TYR A 668 12.40 -13.08 23.56
C TYR A 668 12.01 -12.72 22.15
N ALA A 669 10.85 -12.16 21.94
CA ALA A 669 10.40 -11.87 20.60
C ALA A 669 11.03 -10.59 20.01
N TYR A 670 11.22 -10.60 18.69
CA TYR A 670 11.70 -9.48 17.91
C TYR A 670 10.77 -9.25 16.72
N CYS A 671 10.09 -8.12 16.73
CA CYS A 671 9.32 -7.68 15.58
C CYS A 671 10.25 -7.05 14.53
N VAL A 672 10.19 -7.55 13.31
CA VAL A 672 10.89 -6.93 12.18
C VAL A 672 10.17 -5.67 11.78
N GLY A 673 10.67 -4.52 12.22
CA GLY A 673 10.00 -3.24 12.04
C GLY A 673 9.54 -2.68 13.38
N THR A 674 9.01 -1.46 13.37
CA THR A 674 8.90 -0.59 14.54
C THR A 674 7.69 -0.92 15.46
N ALA A 675 7.52 -2.16 15.93
CA ALA A 675 6.43 -2.54 16.85
C ALA A 675 6.87 -3.59 17.89
N TYR A 676 6.17 -3.67 19.03
CA TYR A 676 6.51 -4.44 20.25
C TYR A 676 6.08 -5.87 20.23
N ILE A 677 6.75 -6.65 21.07
CA ILE A 677 6.21 -7.87 21.65
C ILE A 677 6.60 -7.87 23.13
N TYR A 678 5.64 -8.20 23.98
CA TYR A 678 5.81 -8.42 25.41
C TYR A 678 6.47 -9.78 25.64
N ILE A 679 7.38 -9.87 26.59
CA ILE A 679 8.04 -11.13 26.92
C ILE A 679 7.74 -11.40 28.39
N SER A 680 6.71 -12.20 28.66
CA SER A 680 6.70 -12.96 29.89
C SER A 680 7.56 -14.20 29.66
N LYS A 681 8.53 -14.42 30.55
CA LYS A 681 9.07 -15.76 30.76
C LYS A 681 7.87 -16.58 31.20
N ALA A 682 7.33 -17.43 30.33
CA ALA A 682 6.38 -18.43 30.78
C ALA A 682 7.16 -19.32 31.75
N GLU A 683 6.66 -19.41 32.99
CA GLU A 683 7.12 -20.42 33.94
C GLU A 683 6.97 -21.82 33.34
#